data_AF-A0A817N785-F1
#
_entry.id   AF-A0A817N785-F1
#
_cell.length_a   1.000
_cell.length_b   1.000
_cell.length_c   1.000
_cell.angle_alpha   90.00
_cell.angle_beta   90.00
_cell.angle_gamma   90.00
#
_symmetry.space_group_name_H-M   'P 1'
#
loop_
_entity.id
_entity.type
_entity.pdbx_description
1 polymer ?
#
loop_
_entity_poly.entity_id
_entity_poly.type
_entity_poly.pdbx_seq_one_letter_code
_entity_poly.pdbx_strand_id
1 'polypeptide(L)'
;MAPFTFTLFAPYNKQAALLLKNASVRMFGVDILMEKDESDGYFRATVDVADGIFHYQFKVQTKSWFEKEPEPALPDYDDDEFKELSHEEKQEKTEAYTKIIDEIRERNRQREHEATFTEIWYTFVDPYATDVDERGADDAEKAVGVLIIKNGKRIIDEYEWKYENCVLPRDEELVIYELHVGDFSGGEDDSNARGTFKNVKNKIEYLKALGVNAIELMPIKEYPGNHSCYNPRYYFAIETSYGPTADLKEMIDEMHKNGIRVIMDGVYNHCDCTSPLTQIDHDYWYHHNPKDINMSWGPEWNYTFYDPKYNIWPARKFIGDSIRYMVEEFHIDGIRFDAARQIQNFDFLHWVVQEAKKAAGPKSFYCVAEFLPDEPCITNIDGPMDGCWYDTFYWTVRDLLLNDNVDFDRLKASLDCRQRGYLGVTNVVNYIGNHDHDRMLVELGKERNIFGEEAFRRVRLGVVLQMTSIGIPMIWMGEELGEYKEKTAGAAKIDWSLIADRTDNSNQLNKSLLGFYRGIVRLHKNNKAFHTVNLDFIHEDYDAKVLVYQRWADSGERVVVIVNLSGSFLAQYRVPNMPANGWWHEWTFNYNVKVENNEVHLDVAEHEAKILVRLGDDWQPPATPPEPISETLPTDESSSISQKENQVDPSSNQTSESNQPETPSQP
;
A
#
# COMPACT_ATOMS: atom_id res chain seq x y z
N MET A 1 -14.86 -38.66 -12.76
CA MET A 1 -14.15 -37.72 -13.64
C MET A 1 -15.19 -36.91 -14.37
N ALA A 2 -14.97 -35.62 -14.52
CA ALA A 2 -15.84 -34.69 -15.23
C ALA A 2 -15.03 -34.01 -16.35
N PRO A 3 -15.65 -33.70 -17.50
CA PRO A 3 -14.98 -33.00 -18.56
C PRO A 3 -14.65 -31.57 -18.11
N PHE A 4 -13.39 -31.18 -18.26
CA PHE A 4 -12.91 -29.82 -18.01
C PHE A 4 -12.20 -29.29 -19.24
N THR A 5 -12.55 -28.08 -19.66
CA THR A 5 -12.00 -27.43 -20.84
C THR A 5 -10.94 -26.42 -20.43
N PHE A 6 -9.71 -26.65 -20.85
CA PHE A 6 -8.63 -25.67 -20.80
C PHE A 6 -8.75 -24.74 -22.00
N THR A 7 -8.54 -23.45 -21.78
CA THR A 7 -8.62 -22.41 -22.81
C THR A 7 -7.36 -21.55 -22.80
N LEU A 8 -6.79 -21.28 -23.96
CA LEU A 8 -5.64 -20.40 -24.13
C LEU A 8 -5.93 -19.38 -25.23
N PHE A 9 -5.87 -18.09 -24.92
CA PHE A 9 -5.96 -17.04 -25.94
C PHE A 9 -4.58 -16.84 -26.59
N ALA A 10 -4.44 -17.31 -27.83
CA ALA A 10 -3.19 -17.22 -28.60
C ALA A 10 -3.53 -16.96 -30.08
N PRO A 11 -4.15 -15.81 -30.39
CA PRO A 11 -4.92 -15.60 -31.61
C PRO A 11 -4.15 -15.75 -32.92
N TYR A 12 -2.84 -15.50 -32.91
CA TYR A 12 -1.97 -15.55 -34.11
C TYR A 12 -0.98 -16.72 -34.11
N ASN A 13 -0.92 -17.50 -33.02
CA ASN A 13 -0.14 -18.74 -32.99
C ASN A 13 -0.82 -19.81 -33.84
N LYS A 14 0.01 -20.69 -34.43
CA LYS A 14 -0.46 -21.75 -35.34
C LYS A 14 -0.97 -22.99 -34.62
N GLN A 15 -0.25 -23.41 -33.60
CA GLN A 15 -0.54 -24.62 -32.83
C GLN A 15 -0.32 -24.34 -31.35
N ALA A 16 -1.14 -24.98 -30.52
CA ALA A 16 -0.96 -25.01 -29.08
C ALA A 16 -1.16 -26.44 -28.57
N ALA A 17 -0.53 -26.74 -27.43
CA ALA A 17 -0.71 -27.99 -26.71
C ALA A 17 -0.85 -27.74 -25.22
N LEU A 18 -1.65 -28.57 -24.56
CA LEU A 18 -1.76 -28.64 -23.11
C LEU A 18 -0.82 -29.73 -22.58
N LEU A 19 -0.02 -29.38 -21.59
CA LEU A 19 0.71 -30.31 -20.74
C LEU A 19 -0.04 -30.44 -19.42
N LEU A 20 -0.56 -31.62 -19.12
CA LEU A 20 -1.31 -31.86 -17.88
C LEU A 20 -0.70 -33.02 -17.10
N LYS A 21 -0.66 -32.86 -15.78
CA LYS A 21 -0.11 -33.82 -14.83
C LYS A 21 -0.93 -33.83 -13.54
N ASN A 22 -1.25 -35.02 -13.04
CA ASN A 22 -1.74 -35.16 -11.68
C ASN A 22 -0.57 -34.96 -10.71
N ALA A 23 -0.71 -34.10 -9.69
CA ALA A 23 0.37 -33.75 -8.76
C ALA A 23 1.01 -34.98 -8.07
N SER A 24 0.33 -36.13 -8.03
CA SER A 24 0.78 -37.39 -7.42
C SER A 24 1.80 -38.19 -8.25
N VAL A 25 2.02 -37.88 -9.54
CA VAL A 25 2.91 -38.63 -10.46
C VAL A 25 4.04 -37.71 -10.91
N ARG A 26 5.32 -38.15 -10.97
CA ARG A 26 6.47 -37.24 -11.22
C ARG A 26 6.76 -36.86 -12.68
N MET A 27 6.09 -37.42 -13.68
CA MET A 27 6.30 -37.09 -15.11
C MET A 27 5.06 -36.43 -15.74
N PHE A 28 5.26 -35.44 -16.62
CA PHE A 28 4.21 -34.93 -17.49
C PHE A 28 3.79 -36.00 -18.51
N GLY A 29 2.52 -35.97 -18.91
CA GLY A 29 1.98 -36.84 -19.97
C GLY A 29 2.46 -36.46 -21.37
N VAL A 30 1.78 -37.00 -22.38
CA VAL A 30 1.95 -36.63 -23.80
C VAL A 30 1.28 -35.28 -24.06
N ASP A 31 1.88 -34.44 -24.92
CA ASP A 31 1.28 -33.20 -25.42
C ASP A 31 -0.16 -33.44 -25.93
N ILE A 32 -1.13 -32.74 -25.33
CA ILE A 32 -2.52 -32.76 -25.78
C ILE A 32 -2.70 -31.57 -26.72
N LEU A 33 -2.69 -31.84 -28.03
CA LEU A 33 -2.94 -30.80 -29.03
C LEU A 33 -4.29 -30.12 -28.79
N MET A 34 -4.29 -28.80 -28.84
CA MET A 34 -5.48 -27.98 -28.65
C MET A 34 -6.08 -27.59 -29.99
N GLU A 35 -7.40 -27.51 -30.06
CA GLU A 35 -8.12 -27.06 -31.25
C GLU A 35 -8.29 -25.54 -31.20
N LYS A 36 -7.93 -24.85 -32.28
CA LYS A 36 -8.11 -23.40 -32.40
C LYS A 36 -9.49 -23.08 -32.96
N ASP A 37 -10.21 -22.20 -32.30
CA ASP A 37 -11.38 -21.55 -32.87
C ASP A 37 -10.96 -20.20 -33.49
N GLU A 38 -10.96 -20.14 -34.81
CA GLU A 38 -10.58 -18.94 -35.56
C GLU A 38 -11.57 -17.78 -35.40
N SER A 39 -12.78 -18.03 -34.87
CA SER A 39 -13.77 -16.98 -34.65
C SER A 39 -13.50 -16.13 -33.40
N ASP A 40 -12.80 -16.69 -32.41
CA ASP A 40 -12.50 -16.00 -31.15
C ASP A 40 -11.02 -16.02 -30.74
N GLY A 41 -10.16 -16.75 -31.47
CA GLY A 41 -8.72 -16.77 -31.25
C GLY A 41 -8.27 -17.67 -30.09
N TYR A 42 -9.18 -18.44 -29.49
CA TYR A 42 -8.87 -19.35 -28.40
C TYR A 42 -8.54 -20.75 -28.90
N PHE A 43 -7.52 -21.34 -28.28
CA PHE A 43 -7.25 -22.76 -28.30
C PHE A 43 -7.99 -23.45 -27.15
N ARG A 44 -8.55 -24.63 -27.40
CA ARG A 44 -9.30 -25.41 -26.42
C ARG A 44 -8.87 -26.88 -26.41
N ALA A 45 -8.76 -27.45 -25.21
CA ALA A 45 -8.65 -28.89 -25.02
C ALA A 45 -9.55 -29.31 -23.86
N THR A 46 -10.39 -30.32 -24.10
CA THR A 46 -11.26 -30.89 -23.06
C THR A 46 -10.70 -32.22 -22.62
N VAL A 47 -10.52 -32.37 -21.31
CA VAL A 47 -9.97 -33.57 -20.67
C VAL A 47 -10.82 -33.96 -19.48
N ASP A 48 -10.97 -35.26 -19.26
CA ASP A 48 -11.67 -35.77 -18.09
C ASP A 48 -10.77 -35.70 -16.86
N VAL A 49 -11.12 -34.83 -15.90
CA VAL A 49 -10.39 -34.66 -14.64
C VAL A 49 -11.18 -35.25 -13.48
N ALA A 50 -10.49 -35.88 -12.54
CA ALA A 50 -11.05 -36.22 -11.23
C ALA A 50 -10.94 -35.02 -10.29
N ASP A 51 -11.62 -35.07 -9.15
CA ASP A 51 -11.35 -34.13 -8.07
C ASP A 51 -9.91 -34.32 -7.58
N GLY A 52 -9.21 -33.20 -7.34
CA GLY A 52 -7.80 -33.20 -6.94
C GLY A 52 -7.03 -32.00 -7.47
N ILE A 53 -5.70 -32.07 -7.30
CA ILE A 53 -4.75 -31.03 -7.69
C ILE A 53 -3.97 -31.49 -8.92
N PHE A 54 -3.92 -30.64 -9.94
CA PHE A 54 -3.24 -30.88 -11.19
C PHE A 54 -2.22 -29.78 -11.45
N HIS A 55 -1.06 -30.16 -11.97
CA HIS A 55 -0.07 -29.24 -12.50
C HIS A 55 -0.22 -29.20 -14.01
N TYR A 56 -0.19 -28.00 -14.59
CA TYR A 56 -0.36 -27.84 -16.02
C TYR A 56 0.47 -26.68 -16.57
N GLN A 57 0.75 -26.76 -17.86
CA GLN A 57 1.42 -25.74 -18.66
C GLN A 57 0.83 -25.75 -20.06
N PHE A 58 1.04 -24.66 -20.79
CA PHE A 58 0.74 -24.59 -22.21
C PHE A 58 2.03 -24.60 -23.03
N LYS A 59 1.88 -25.03 -24.28
CA LYS A 59 2.88 -24.87 -25.32
C LYS A 59 2.28 -24.16 -26.51
N VAL A 60 3.04 -23.27 -27.15
CA VAL A 60 2.67 -22.68 -28.44
C VAL A 60 3.81 -22.78 -29.43
N GLN A 61 3.46 -22.92 -30.71
CA GLN A 61 4.39 -22.59 -31.79
C GLN A 61 4.37 -21.08 -31.97
N THR A 62 5.48 -20.44 -31.65
CA THR A 62 5.62 -18.99 -31.71
C THR A 62 6.73 -18.56 -32.66
N LYS A 63 6.57 -17.35 -33.20
CA LYS A 63 7.61 -16.60 -33.90
C LYS A 63 8.23 -15.53 -33.00
N SER A 64 7.78 -15.45 -31.74
CA SER A 64 8.32 -14.54 -30.74
C SER A 64 9.84 -14.75 -30.67
N TRP A 65 10.59 -13.66 -30.77
CA TRP A 65 12.05 -13.65 -30.90
C TRP A 65 12.80 -13.99 -29.60
N PHE A 66 12.12 -14.59 -28.63
CA PHE A 66 12.46 -14.54 -27.21
C PHE A 66 13.39 -15.64 -26.66
N GLU A 67 14.05 -16.49 -27.47
CA GLU A 67 15.11 -17.42 -26.97
C GLU A 67 16.22 -17.68 -28.02
N LYS A 68 17.53 -17.82 -27.73
CA LYS A 68 18.28 -18.10 -26.50
C LYS A 68 19.75 -17.59 -26.64
N GLU A 69 20.16 -16.67 -25.79
CA GLU A 69 21.44 -16.64 -25.05
C GLU A 69 21.19 -15.67 -23.87
N PRO A 70 21.73 -15.92 -22.67
CA PRO A 70 21.63 -14.93 -21.60
C PRO A 70 22.14 -13.59 -22.14
N GLU A 71 21.30 -12.56 -22.04
CA GLU A 71 21.78 -11.18 -22.15
C GLU A 71 23.03 -11.11 -21.26
N PRO A 72 24.16 -10.54 -21.74
CA PRO A 72 25.32 -10.38 -20.89
C PRO A 72 24.83 -9.67 -19.63
N ALA A 73 25.00 -10.31 -18.47
CA ALA A 73 24.53 -9.76 -17.21
C ALA A 73 25.00 -8.30 -17.14
N LEU A 74 24.05 -7.38 -17.03
CA LEU A 74 24.41 -6.01 -16.68
C LEU A 74 25.16 -6.15 -15.34
N PRO A 75 26.39 -5.61 -15.23
CA PRO A 75 27.09 -5.66 -13.97
C PRO A 75 26.17 -5.08 -12.89
N ASP A 76 26.11 -5.74 -11.71
CA ASP A 76 25.27 -5.28 -10.61
C ASP A 76 25.50 -3.78 -10.39
N TYR A 77 24.43 -3.00 -10.55
CA TYR A 77 24.49 -1.57 -10.33
C TYR A 77 24.41 -1.32 -8.83
N ASP A 78 25.57 -1.40 -8.18
CA ASP A 78 25.74 -0.97 -6.81
C ASP A 78 25.83 0.57 -6.78
N ASP A 79 24.72 1.19 -6.38
CA ASP A 79 24.58 2.64 -6.24
C ASP A 79 25.61 3.25 -5.27
N ASP A 80 26.08 2.48 -4.29
CA ASP A 80 27.05 2.95 -3.30
C ASP A 80 28.48 2.85 -3.85
N GLU A 81 28.80 1.80 -4.61
CA GLU A 81 30.06 1.73 -5.35
C GLU A 81 30.16 2.84 -6.41
N PHE A 82 29.06 3.17 -7.09
CA PHE A 82 29.06 4.23 -8.12
C PHE A 82 29.24 5.63 -7.54
N LYS A 83 28.76 5.91 -6.32
CA LYS A 83 28.89 7.23 -5.67
C LYS A 83 30.33 7.54 -5.28
N GLU A 84 31.10 6.55 -4.83
CA GLU A 84 32.50 6.70 -4.41
C GLU A 84 33.50 6.87 -5.57
N LEU A 85 33.09 6.57 -6.81
CA LEU A 85 33.94 6.71 -8.00
C LEU A 85 34.23 8.17 -8.35
N SER A 86 35.47 8.40 -8.78
CA SER A 86 35.90 9.66 -9.41
C SER A 86 35.12 9.93 -10.70
N HIS A 87 35.18 11.18 -11.18
CA HIS A 87 34.49 11.57 -12.41
C HIS A 87 34.96 10.76 -13.63
N GLU A 88 36.26 10.43 -13.70
CA GLU A 88 36.83 9.61 -14.77
C GLU A 88 36.33 8.16 -14.71
N GLU A 89 36.25 7.56 -13.52
CA GLU A 89 35.74 6.19 -13.33
C GLU A 89 34.23 6.08 -13.62
N LYS A 90 33.45 7.11 -13.27
CA LYS A 90 32.02 7.21 -13.64
C LYS A 90 31.84 7.27 -15.14
N GLN A 91 32.68 8.05 -15.82
CA GLN A 91 32.66 8.16 -17.28
C GLN A 91 33.05 6.82 -17.93
N GLU A 92 34.08 6.14 -17.41
CA GLU A 92 34.54 4.85 -17.93
C GLU A 92 33.51 3.73 -17.73
N LYS A 93 32.85 3.67 -16.55
CA LYS A 93 31.70 2.77 -16.34
C LYS A 93 30.55 3.10 -17.30
N THR A 94 30.20 4.38 -17.48
CA THR A 94 29.13 4.80 -18.40
C THR A 94 29.43 4.43 -19.85
N GLU A 95 30.68 4.60 -20.29
CA GLU A 95 31.14 4.19 -21.62
C GLU A 95 31.11 2.66 -21.78
N ALA A 96 31.48 1.91 -20.74
CA ALA A 96 31.37 0.45 -20.72
C ALA A 96 29.90 -0.02 -20.81
N TYR A 97 28.99 0.60 -20.06
CA TYR A 97 27.53 0.35 -20.16
C TYR A 97 27.01 0.67 -21.56
N THR A 98 27.37 1.84 -22.09
CA THR A 98 26.95 2.27 -23.44
C THR A 98 27.43 1.28 -24.50
N LYS A 99 28.65 0.76 -24.35
CA LYS A 99 29.22 -0.23 -25.24
C LYS A 99 28.49 -1.58 -25.15
N ILE A 100 28.14 -2.05 -23.94
CA ILE A 100 27.34 -3.27 -23.76
C ILE A 100 25.97 -3.10 -24.41
N ILE A 101 25.33 -1.94 -24.21
CA ILE A 101 24.05 -1.59 -24.84
C ILE A 101 24.18 -1.55 -26.37
N ASP A 102 25.25 -0.98 -26.91
CA ASP A 102 25.52 -0.94 -28.35
C ASP A 102 25.81 -2.33 -28.93
N GLU A 103 26.48 -3.21 -28.17
CA GLU A 103 26.67 -4.61 -28.53
C GLU A 103 25.34 -5.39 -28.53
N ILE A 104 24.44 -5.12 -27.57
CA ILE A 104 23.07 -5.67 -27.55
C ILE A 104 22.28 -5.15 -28.76
N ARG A 105 22.35 -3.85 -29.07
CA ARG A 105 21.70 -3.23 -30.25
C ARG A 105 22.18 -3.85 -31.55
N GLU A 106 23.47 -4.08 -31.70
CA GLU A 106 24.04 -4.68 -32.90
C GLU A 106 23.66 -6.17 -33.03
N ARG A 107 23.66 -6.92 -31.93
CA ARG A 107 23.16 -8.31 -31.92
C ARG A 107 21.67 -8.37 -32.28
N ASN A 108 20.84 -7.49 -31.73
CA ASN A 108 19.41 -7.47 -32.01
C ASN A 108 19.13 -7.11 -33.47
N ARG A 109 19.83 -6.12 -34.04
CA ARG A 109 19.75 -5.80 -35.48
C ARG A 109 20.23 -6.93 -36.38
N GLN A 110 21.29 -7.65 -35.99
CA GLN A 110 21.78 -8.81 -36.76
C GLN A 110 20.80 -9.98 -36.67
N ARG A 111 20.18 -10.23 -35.50
CA ARG A 111 19.13 -11.24 -35.31
C ARG A 111 17.89 -10.95 -36.16
N GLU A 112 17.46 -9.70 -36.26
CA GLU A 112 16.36 -9.28 -37.16
C GLU A 112 16.66 -9.58 -38.63
N HIS A 113 17.92 -9.48 -39.04
CA HIS A 113 18.34 -9.72 -40.43
C HIS A 113 18.57 -11.21 -40.75
N GLU A 114 18.94 -12.02 -39.75
CA GLU A 114 19.27 -13.45 -39.88
C GLU A 114 18.15 -14.41 -39.45
N ALA A 115 17.05 -13.91 -38.86
CA ALA A 115 15.90 -14.71 -38.44
C ALA A 115 15.20 -15.38 -39.63
N THR A 116 15.72 -16.51 -40.06
CA THR A 116 14.91 -17.60 -40.60
C THR A 116 14.04 -18.10 -39.46
N PHE A 117 12.86 -17.51 -39.27
CA PHE A 117 11.91 -17.84 -38.20
C PHE A 117 11.51 -19.33 -38.26
N THR A 118 12.32 -20.20 -37.64
CA THR A 118 11.93 -21.58 -37.37
C THR A 118 10.94 -21.57 -36.21
N GLU A 119 9.74 -22.07 -36.47
CA GLU A 119 8.69 -22.20 -35.46
C GLU A 119 9.15 -23.18 -34.37
N ILE A 120 9.49 -22.65 -33.19
CA ILE A 120 9.87 -23.43 -32.02
C ILE A 120 8.65 -23.60 -31.11
N TRP A 121 8.59 -24.74 -30.42
CA TRP A 121 7.64 -24.95 -29.35
C TRP A 121 8.17 -24.32 -28.08
N TYR A 122 7.45 -23.33 -27.55
CA TYR A 122 7.76 -22.72 -26.27
C TYR A 122 6.77 -23.19 -25.20
N THR A 123 7.24 -23.44 -23.97
CA THR A 123 6.41 -23.91 -22.85
C THR A 123 6.32 -22.83 -21.78
N PHE A 124 5.12 -22.55 -21.28
CA PHE A 124 4.88 -21.48 -20.32
C PHE A 124 3.69 -21.81 -19.41
N VAL A 125 3.61 -21.12 -18.27
CA VAL A 125 2.47 -21.20 -17.33
C VAL A 125 1.28 -20.43 -17.91
N ASP A 126 0.05 -20.86 -17.64
CA ASP A 126 -1.16 -20.14 -18.05
C ASP A 126 -1.13 -18.67 -17.57
N PRO A 127 -1.29 -17.67 -18.45
CA PRO A 127 -1.46 -16.27 -18.04
C PRO A 127 -2.58 -16.05 -17.01
N TYR A 128 -3.59 -16.92 -16.97
CA TYR A 128 -4.72 -16.93 -16.02
C TYR A 128 -4.57 -18.00 -14.91
N ALA A 129 -3.36 -18.52 -14.67
CA ALA A 129 -3.08 -19.36 -13.52
C ALA A 129 -3.36 -18.57 -12.23
N THR A 130 -4.23 -19.11 -11.38
CA THR A 130 -4.60 -18.49 -10.09
C THR A 130 -3.67 -18.90 -8.96
N ASP A 131 -2.81 -19.89 -9.22
CA ASP A 131 -1.81 -20.41 -8.32
C ASP A 131 -0.70 -21.07 -9.16
N VAL A 132 0.54 -21.02 -8.69
CA VAL A 132 1.71 -21.56 -9.38
C VAL A 132 2.61 -22.32 -8.40
N ASP A 133 3.33 -23.33 -8.89
CA ASP A 133 4.34 -24.02 -8.11
C ASP A 133 5.71 -23.79 -8.76
N GLU A 134 6.56 -23.00 -8.09
CA GLU A 134 7.93 -22.72 -8.51
C GLU A 134 8.97 -23.63 -7.81
N ARG A 135 8.55 -24.58 -6.96
CA ARG A 135 9.50 -25.42 -6.21
C ARG A 135 10.34 -26.30 -7.13
N GLY A 136 11.64 -26.00 -7.18
CA GLY A 136 12.65 -26.69 -8.00
C GLY A 136 13.10 -25.93 -9.26
N ALA A 137 12.70 -24.66 -9.41
CA ALA A 137 13.04 -23.78 -10.51
C ALA A 137 14.28 -22.91 -10.20
N ASP A 138 15.48 -23.50 -10.30
CA ASP A 138 16.71 -22.71 -10.48
C ASP A 138 16.85 -22.18 -11.93
N ASP A 139 15.91 -22.55 -12.82
CA ASP A 139 15.81 -22.08 -14.21
C ASP A 139 14.34 -21.83 -14.55
N ALA A 140 14.05 -20.76 -15.31
CA ALA A 140 12.72 -20.33 -15.75
C ALA A 140 11.87 -21.39 -16.48
N GLU A 141 12.46 -22.55 -16.84
CA GLU A 141 11.78 -23.65 -17.55
C GLU A 141 10.94 -24.60 -16.66
N LYS A 142 10.71 -24.32 -15.36
CA LYS A 142 10.09 -25.29 -14.43
C LYS A 142 8.86 -24.85 -13.64
N ALA A 143 8.44 -23.58 -13.69
CA ALA A 143 7.21 -23.15 -13.02
C ALA A 143 5.98 -23.80 -13.69
N VAL A 144 5.00 -24.22 -12.89
CA VAL A 144 3.78 -24.88 -13.38
C VAL A 144 2.54 -24.20 -12.80
N GLY A 145 1.48 -24.09 -13.60
CA GLY A 145 0.19 -23.65 -13.10
C GLY A 145 -0.44 -24.74 -12.24
N VAL A 146 -1.12 -24.34 -11.16
CA VAL A 146 -1.85 -25.24 -10.27
C VAL A 146 -3.34 -25.11 -10.54
N LEU A 147 -4.00 -26.25 -10.75
CA LEU A 147 -5.44 -26.36 -10.96
C LEU A 147 -6.04 -27.25 -9.87
N ILE A 148 -7.01 -26.72 -9.13
CA ILE A 148 -7.76 -27.47 -8.12
C ILE A 148 -9.16 -27.75 -8.66
N ILE A 149 -9.53 -29.03 -8.73
CA ILE A 149 -10.86 -29.48 -9.14
C ILE A 149 -11.59 -30.06 -7.93
N LYS A 150 -12.80 -29.56 -7.68
CA LYS A 150 -13.71 -30.09 -6.67
C LYS A 150 -15.13 -30.13 -7.24
N ASN A 151 -15.82 -31.27 -7.09
CA ASN A 151 -17.14 -31.51 -7.68
C ASN A 151 -17.18 -31.20 -9.19
N GLY A 152 -16.10 -31.52 -9.92
CA GLY A 152 -15.98 -31.28 -11.36
C GLY A 152 -15.86 -29.82 -11.80
N LYS A 153 -15.57 -28.88 -10.89
CA LYS A 153 -15.35 -27.46 -11.19
C LYS A 153 -13.98 -26.99 -10.70
N ARG A 154 -13.40 -26.01 -11.39
CA ARG A 154 -12.23 -25.26 -10.91
C ARG A 154 -12.63 -24.48 -9.67
N ILE A 155 -11.84 -24.61 -8.61
CA ILE A 155 -11.86 -23.74 -7.43
C ILE A 155 -10.48 -23.13 -7.25
N ILE A 156 -10.41 -22.01 -6.55
CA ILE A 156 -9.14 -21.36 -6.18
C ILE A 156 -8.67 -21.89 -4.83
N ASP A 157 -9.58 -21.94 -3.88
CA ASP A 157 -9.41 -22.56 -2.57
C ASP A 157 -10.79 -22.95 -2.01
N GLU A 158 -10.82 -23.42 -0.76
CA GLU A 158 -12.04 -23.80 -0.05
C GLU A 158 -12.47 -22.76 1.00
N TYR A 159 -11.93 -21.55 0.96
CA TYR A 159 -12.26 -20.52 1.94
C TYR A 159 -13.66 -19.96 1.70
N GLU A 160 -14.48 -19.98 2.76
CA GLU A 160 -15.80 -19.36 2.78
C GLU A 160 -15.72 -18.06 3.58
N TRP A 161 -16.06 -16.94 2.95
CA TRP A 161 -16.15 -15.62 3.59
C TRP A 161 -17.13 -15.65 4.77
N LYS A 162 -16.69 -15.17 5.93
CA LYS A 162 -17.46 -15.26 7.18
C LYS A 162 -18.20 -13.96 7.50
N TYR A 163 -17.64 -12.81 7.11
CA TYR A 163 -18.20 -11.50 7.45
C TYR A 163 -18.66 -10.76 6.20
N GLU A 164 -19.96 -10.80 5.93
CA GLU A 164 -20.58 -10.00 4.88
C GLU A 164 -21.05 -8.64 5.41
N ASN A 165 -21.07 -7.62 4.55
CA ASN A 165 -21.65 -6.30 4.82
C ASN A 165 -21.02 -5.54 6.01
N CYS A 166 -19.72 -5.75 6.26
CA CYS A 166 -18.96 -4.95 7.21
C CYS A 166 -19.04 -3.46 6.85
N VAL A 167 -19.25 -2.60 7.87
CA VAL A 167 -19.23 -1.15 7.68
C VAL A 167 -17.77 -0.69 7.66
N LEU A 168 -17.33 -0.22 6.49
CA LEU A 168 -15.99 0.27 6.26
C LEU A 168 -15.96 1.81 6.22
N PRO A 169 -14.85 2.46 6.61
CA PRO A 169 -14.72 3.91 6.61
C PRO A 169 -14.85 4.49 5.19
N ARG A 170 -15.38 5.71 5.11
CA ARG A 170 -15.44 6.49 3.87
C ARG A 170 -14.03 6.97 3.47
N ASP A 171 -13.85 7.33 2.21
CA ASP A 171 -12.53 7.67 1.66
C ASP A 171 -11.90 8.87 2.40
N GLU A 172 -12.66 9.90 2.74
CA GLU A 172 -12.15 11.08 3.46
C GLU A 172 -11.81 10.82 4.94
N GLU A 173 -12.13 9.64 5.47
CA GLU A 173 -11.88 9.24 6.86
C GLU A 173 -10.67 8.29 6.98
N LEU A 174 -10.01 7.98 5.86
CA LEU A 174 -8.92 7.01 5.84
C LEU A 174 -7.66 7.55 6.51
N VAL A 175 -7.00 6.66 7.24
CA VAL A 175 -5.60 6.75 7.65
C VAL A 175 -4.98 5.45 7.18
N ILE A 176 -4.18 5.55 6.11
CA ILE A 176 -3.60 4.41 5.41
C ILE A 176 -2.31 3.99 6.12
N TYR A 177 -2.07 2.68 6.20
CA TYR A 177 -0.84 2.10 6.68
C TYR A 177 -0.22 1.22 5.59
N GLU A 178 0.84 1.71 4.96
CA GLU A 178 1.56 1.00 3.89
C GLU A 178 2.49 -0.06 4.49
N LEU A 179 2.41 -1.31 4.01
CA LEU A 179 3.24 -2.41 4.49
C LEU A 179 3.64 -3.41 3.41
N HIS A 180 4.83 -3.99 3.57
CA HIS A 180 5.28 -5.17 2.82
C HIS A 180 5.00 -6.44 3.63
N VAL A 181 4.25 -7.38 3.05
CA VAL A 181 3.84 -8.63 3.74
C VAL A 181 5.05 -9.42 4.27
N GLY A 182 6.13 -9.49 3.46
CA GLY A 182 7.33 -10.26 3.79
C GLY A 182 8.19 -9.67 4.91
N ASP A 183 8.08 -8.37 5.17
CA ASP A 183 8.97 -7.64 6.09
C ASP A 183 8.26 -7.05 7.30
N PHE A 184 6.94 -6.92 7.26
CA PHE A 184 6.17 -6.35 8.34
C PHE A 184 6.20 -7.21 9.61
N SER A 185 6.03 -8.53 9.50
CA SER A 185 6.05 -9.46 10.65
C SER A 185 6.33 -10.89 10.19
N GLY A 186 6.78 -11.77 11.09
CA GLY A 186 7.20 -13.15 10.82
C GLY A 186 8.70 -13.36 10.93
N GLY A 187 9.49 -12.29 11.04
CA GLY A 187 10.94 -12.32 11.18
C GLY A 187 11.45 -12.02 12.60
N GLU A 188 10.56 -11.87 13.59
CA GLU A 188 10.92 -11.53 14.97
C GLU A 188 11.81 -12.60 15.64
N ASP A 189 11.56 -13.88 15.36
CA ASP A 189 12.33 -15.01 15.91
C ASP A 189 13.45 -15.50 14.97
N ASP A 190 13.34 -15.25 13.66
CA ASP A 190 14.32 -15.61 12.63
C ASP A 190 14.39 -14.51 11.57
N SER A 191 15.52 -13.79 11.51
CA SER A 191 15.72 -12.70 10.56
C SER A 191 15.68 -13.14 9.09
N ASN A 192 15.83 -14.44 8.81
CA ASN A 192 15.73 -14.98 7.45
C ASN A 192 14.32 -15.43 7.08
N ALA A 193 13.40 -15.55 8.05
CA ALA A 193 12.03 -15.94 7.78
C ALA A 193 11.29 -14.81 7.06
N ARG A 194 10.55 -15.15 6.01
CA ARG A 194 9.70 -14.20 5.29
C ARG A 194 8.32 -14.16 5.94
N GLY A 195 7.79 -12.95 6.08
CA GLY A 195 6.44 -12.74 6.58
C GLY A 195 5.38 -13.31 5.66
N THR A 196 4.24 -13.67 6.25
CA THR A 196 3.09 -14.27 5.56
C THR A 196 1.81 -13.49 5.83
N PHE A 197 0.75 -13.75 5.06
CA PHE A 197 -0.58 -13.18 5.33
C PHE A 197 -1.07 -13.51 6.75
N LYS A 198 -0.72 -14.69 7.27
CA LYS A 198 -1.01 -15.05 8.67
C LYS A 198 -0.29 -14.14 9.66
N ASN A 199 0.96 -13.77 9.40
CA ASN A 199 1.71 -12.85 10.27
C ASN A 199 1.08 -11.45 10.27
N VAL A 200 0.69 -10.93 9.10
CA VAL A 200 -0.03 -9.65 8.99
C VAL A 200 -1.36 -9.72 9.75
N LYS A 201 -2.16 -10.78 9.56
CA LYS A 201 -3.40 -11.02 10.30
C LYS A 201 -3.19 -11.03 11.82
N ASN A 202 -2.12 -11.65 12.30
CA ASN A 202 -1.79 -11.71 13.73
C ASN A 202 -1.44 -10.34 14.34
N LYS A 203 -1.19 -9.31 13.50
CA LYS A 203 -0.94 -7.92 13.93
C LYS A 203 -2.19 -7.03 13.85
N ILE A 204 -3.39 -7.57 13.62
CA ILE A 204 -4.64 -6.78 13.59
C ILE A 204 -4.82 -5.96 14.88
N GLU A 205 -4.59 -6.53 16.06
CA GLU A 205 -4.71 -5.79 17.32
C GLU A 205 -3.69 -4.67 17.45
N TYR A 206 -2.50 -4.83 16.84
CA TYR A 206 -1.52 -3.75 16.75
C TYR A 206 -2.02 -2.62 15.87
N LEU A 207 -2.52 -2.91 14.67
CA LEU A 207 -3.04 -1.91 13.73
C LEU A 207 -4.26 -1.17 14.32
N LYS A 208 -5.16 -1.89 15.01
CA LYS A 208 -6.28 -1.28 15.74
C LYS A 208 -5.82 -0.37 16.86
N ALA A 209 -4.82 -0.79 17.64
CA ALA A 209 -4.25 0.04 18.69
C ALA A 209 -3.55 1.28 18.12
N LEU A 210 -2.85 1.16 16.98
CA LEU A 210 -2.31 2.29 16.20
C LEU A 210 -3.43 3.24 15.75
N GLY A 211 -4.60 2.69 15.43
CA GLY A 211 -5.80 3.43 15.08
C GLY A 211 -6.04 3.55 13.58
N VAL A 212 -5.16 3.01 12.73
CA VAL A 212 -5.33 3.02 11.27
C VAL A 212 -6.58 2.25 10.86
N ASN A 213 -7.17 2.61 9.73
CA ASN A 213 -8.42 2.02 9.23
C ASN A 213 -8.36 1.63 7.74
N ALA A 214 -7.19 1.74 7.14
CA ALA A 214 -6.84 1.09 5.89
C ALA A 214 -5.40 0.60 5.97
N ILE A 215 -5.14 -0.57 5.37
CA ILE A 215 -3.79 -1.01 5.02
C ILE A 215 -3.62 -0.91 3.51
N GLU A 216 -2.44 -0.49 3.07
CA GLU A 216 -2.00 -0.61 1.69
C GLU A 216 -0.92 -1.69 1.63
N LEU A 217 -1.24 -2.79 0.94
CA LEU A 217 -0.29 -3.87 0.73
C LEU A 217 0.57 -3.52 -0.48
N MET A 218 1.89 -3.43 -0.29
CA MET A 218 2.84 -3.50 -1.40
C MET A 218 2.57 -4.76 -2.26
N PRO A 219 3.04 -4.84 -3.52
CA PRO A 219 2.54 -5.81 -4.48
C PRO A 219 2.54 -7.26 -3.97
N ILE A 220 1.39 -7.92 -4.15
CA ILE A 220 1.12 -9.30 -3.69
C ILE A 220 0.96 -10.29 -4.84
N LYS A 221 1.17 -9.85 -6.08
CA LYS A 221 1.16 -10.70 -7.27
C LYS A 221 2.47 -11.48 -7.33
N GLU A 222 2.41 -12.70 -7.84
CA GLU A 222 3.59 -13.56 -7.93
C GLU A 222 4.67 -12.95 -8.84
N TYR A 223 5.91 -12.97 -8.37
CA TYR A 223 7.05 -12.33 -9.01
C TYR A 223 8.33 -13.19 -8.94
N PRO A 224 9.36 -12.92 -9.75
CA PRO A 224 10.61 -13.69 -9.73
C PRO A 224 11.40 -13.50 -8.43
N GLY A 225 11.86 -14.60 -7.84
CA GLY A 225 12.84 -14.57 -6.75
C GLY A 225 12.24 -14.08 -5.43
N ASN A 226 13.07 -13.49 -4.57
CA ASN A 226 12.70 -13.30 -3.16
C ASN A 226 12.29 -11.87 -2.77
N HIS A 227 12.67 -10.84 -3.55
CA HIS A 227 12.51 -9.43 -3.12
C HIS A 227 12.10 -8.43 -4.23
N SER A 228 11.80 -8.88 -5.47
CA SER A 228 11.42 -7.99 -6.59
C SER A 228 9.89 -7.84 -6.73
N CYS A 229 9.23 -7.36 -5.67
CA CYS A 229 7.76 -7.32 -5.63
C CYS A 229 7.12 -6.42 -6.71
N TYR A 230 7.86 -5.44 -7.24
CA TYR A 230 7.37 -4.56 -8.31
C TYR A 230 7.50 -5.15 -9.73
N ASN A 231 7.91 -6.40 -9.89
CA ASN A 231 8.08 -7.03 -11.20
C ASN A 231 7.14 -8.25 -11.37
N PRO A 232 5.82 -8.05 -11.49
CA PRO A 232 4.85 -9.14 -11.53
C PRO A 232 5.06 -10.03 -12.75
N ARG A 233 5.08 -11.34 -12.53
CA ARG A 233 5.16 -12.36 -13.59
C ARG A 233 3.78 -12.95 -13.90
N TYR A 234 2.99 -13.25 -12.87
CA TYR A 234 1.66 -13.87 -13.00
C TYR A 234 0.58 -13.03 -12.32
N TYR A 235 -0.27 -12.40 -13.11
CA TYR A 235 -1.24 -11.42 -12.64
C TYR A 235 -2.47 -12.01 -11.92
N PHE A 236 -2.68 -13.32 -12.01
CA PHE A 236 -3.79 -14.03 -11.33
C PHE A 236 -3.32 -14.87 -10.14
N ALA A 237 -2.00 -15.12 -10.03
CA ALA A 237 -1.43 -15.80 -8.88
C ALA A 237 -1.05 -14.80 -7.78
N ILE A 238 -1.22 -15.23 -6.54
CA ILE A 238 -0.75 -14.50 -5.35
C ILE A 238 0.62 -15.05 -4.99
N GLU A 239 1.52 -14.17 -4.55
CA GLU A 239 2.88 -14.49 -4.14
C GLU A 239 2.92 -15.67 -3.15
N THR A 240 3.39 -16.81 -3.65
CA THR A 240 3.33 -18.12 -2.98
C THR A 240 4.11 -18.15 -1.67
N SER A 241 5.17 -17.36 -1.56
CA SER A 241 5.97 -17.26 -0.33
C SER A 241 5.23 -16.56 0.82
N TYR A 242 4.20 -15.76 0.54
CA TYR A 242 3.37 -15.14 1.57
C TYR A 242 2.28 -16.09 2.11
N GLY A 243 2.10 -17.26 1.48
CA GLY A 243 1.15 -18.28 1.87
C GLY A 243 0.04 -18.52 0.83
N PRO A 244 -0.82 -19.53 1.05
CA PRO A 244 -1.92 -19.85 0.14
C PRO A 244 -2.97 -18.74 0.05
N THR A 245 -3.73 -18.72 -1.05
CA THR A 245 -4.81 -17.74 -1.29
C THR A 245 -5.85 -17.69 -0.17
N ALA A 246 -6.13 -18.83 0.48
CA ALA A 246 -7.04 -18.90 1.63
C ALA A 246 -6.55 -18.06 2.82
N ASP A 247 -5.23 -17.93 3.02
CA ASP A 247 -4.67 -17.10 4.09
C ASP A 247 -4.84 -15.61 3.78
N LEU A 248 -4.73 -15.21 2.51
CA LEU A 248 -5.02 -13.84 2.06
C LEU A 248 -6.50 -13.51 2.29
N LYS A 249 -7.42 -14.38 1.87
CA LYS A 249 -8.86 -14.19 2.10
C LYS A 249 -9.17 -14.08 3.59
N GLU A 250 -8.59 -14.97 4.41
CA GLU A 250 -8.80 -14.91 5.86
C GLU A 250 -8.25 -13.63 6.50
N MET A 251 -7.11 -13.14 6.04
CA MET A 251 -6.56 -11.86 6.48
C MET A 251 -7.52 -10.71 6.13
N ILE A 252 -7.99 -10.64 4.89
CA ILE A 252 -8.91 -9.58 4.43
C ILE A 252 -10.23 -9.65 5.20
N ASP A 253 -10.81 -10.83 5.37
CA ASP A 253 -12.08 -11.03 6.09
C ASP A 253 -11.99 -10.55 7.55
N GLU A 254 -10.90 -10.88 8.26
CA GLU A 254 -10.68 -10.39 9.62
C GLU A 254 -10.32 -8.89 9.67
N MET A 255 -9.68 -8.32 8.65
CA MET A 255 -9.48 -6.86 8.55
C MET A 255 -10.83 -6.13 8.40
N HIS A 256 -11.69 -6.60 7.50
CA HIS A 256 -13.02 -6.03 7.26
C HIS A 256 -13.89 -6.07 8.52
N LYS A 257 -13.90 -7.20 9.22
CA LYS A 257 -14.57 -7.35 10.52
C LYS A 257 -14.14 -6.29 11.54
N ASN A 258 -12.88 -5.85 11.48
CA ASN A 258 -12.32 -4.84 12.37
C ASN A 258 -12.40 -3.41 11.80
N GLY A 259 -13.14 -3.20 10.71
CA GLY A 259 -13.33 -1.88 10.08
C GLY A 259 -12.07 -1.36 9.38
N ILE A 260 -11.18 -2.26 8.94
CA ILE A 260 -9.95 -1.93 8.23
C ILE A 260 -10.12 -2.31 6.75
N ARG A 261 -9.93 -1.34 5.87
CA ARG A 261 -9.88 -1.56 4.41
C ARG A 261 -8.53 -2.14 3.99
N VAL A 262 -8.52 -2.89 2.90
CA VAL A 262 -7.32 -3.45 2.26
C VAL A 262 -7.20 -2.90 0.84
N ILE A 263 -6.22 -2.02 0.65
CA ILE A 263 -5.82 -1.47 -0.64
C ILE A 263 -4.65 -2.31 -1.16
N MET A 264 -4.66 -2.66 -2.44
CA MET A 264 -3.59 -3.41 -3.08
C MET A 264 -2.75 -2.48 -3.96
N ASP A 265 -1.43 -2.53 -3.84
CA ASP A 265 -0.53 -1.92 -4.80
C ASP A 265 -0.48 -2.77 -6.09
N GLY A 266 -0.85 -2.14 -7.20
CA GLY A 266 -1.06 -2.74 -8.50
C GLY A 266 -0.08 -2.22 -9.53
N VAL A 267 0.84 -3.08 -9.96
CA VAL A 267 1.80 -2.80 -11.02
C VAL A 267 1.19 -3.10 -12.38
N TYR A 268 0.82 -2.04 -13.10
CA TYR A 268 0.19 -2.13 -14.42
C TYR A 268 0.94 -1.33 -15.49
N ASN A 269 2.14 -0.86 -15.19
CA ASN A 269 2.99 -0.13 -16.13
C ASN A 269 3.92 -1.07 -16.93
N HIS A 270 4.46 -2.12 -16.29
CA HIS A 270 5.31 -3.15 -16.91
C HIS A 270 5.01 -4.55 -16.35
N CYS A 271 5.74 -5.57 -16.82
CA CYS A 271 5.79 -6.90 -16.20
C CYS A 271 7.19 -7.50 -16.29
N ASP A 272 7.36 -8.69 -15.70
CA ASP A 272 8.59 -9.45 -15.85
C ASP A 272 8.81 -9.92 -17.29
N CYS A 273 10.06 -9.94 -17.75
CA CYS A 273 10.41 -10.33 -19.12
C CYS A 273 10.08 -11.80 -19.43
N THR A 274 10.04 -12.65 -18.39
CA THR A 274 9.66 -14.07 -18.49
C THR A 274 8.16 -14.31 -18.28
N SER A 275 7.32 -13.25 -18.22
CA SER A 275 5.87 -13.40 -18.14
C SER A 275 5.31 -14.24 -19.30
N PRO A 276 4.33 -15.13 -19.06
CA PRO A 276 3.74 -15.97 -20.11
C PRO A 276 3.33 -15.26 -21.40
N LEU A 277 2.81 -14.03 -21.32
CA LEU A 277 2.31 -13.30 -22.48
C LEU A 277 3.44 -12.85 -23.43
N THR A 278 4.64 -12.56 -22.90
CA THR A 278 5.82 -12.21 -23.72
C THR A 278 6.25 -13.40 -24.59
N GLN A 279 6.02 -14.61 -24.08
CA GLN A 279 6.36 -15.87 -24.72
C GLN A 279 5.33 -16.34 -25.75
N ILE A 280 4.06 -15.94 -25.59
CA ILE A 280 3.00 -16.26 -26.57
C ILE A 280 3.20 -15.42 -27.84
N ASP A 281 3.16 -14.10 -27.70
CA ASP A 281 3.30 -13.11 -28.77
C ASP A 281 3.52 -11.71 -28.15
N HIS A 282 4.77 -11.32 -27.93
CA HIS A 282 5.12 -10.10 -27.19
C HIS A 282 4.40 -8.85 -27.70
N ASP A 283 4.46 -8.55 -28.99
CA ASP A 283 3.95 -7.31 -29.57
C ASP A 283 2.41 -7.23 -29.57
N TYR A 284 1.74 -8.35 -29.27
CA TYR A 284 0.30 -8.41 -29.15
C TYR A 284 -0.21 -7.81 -27.82
N TRP A 285 0.60 -7.87 -26.74
CA TRP A 285 0.25 -7.32 -25.44
C TRP A 285 1.14 -6.13 -25.02
N TYR A 286 2.37 -6.06 -25.51
CA TYR A 286 3.40 -5.11 -25.08
C TYR A 286 3.86 -4.22 -26.22
N HIS A 287 4.50 -3.11 -25.88
CA HIS A 287 5.19 -2.27 -26.86
C HIS A 287 6.45 -3.00 -27.36
N HIS A 288 6.67 -3.01 -28.67
CA HIS A 288 7.84 -3.65 -29.28
C HIS A 288 9.17 -3.12 -28.71
N ASN A 289 9.24 -1.81 -28.50
CA ASN A 289 10.35 -1.14 -27.83
C ASN A 289 9.81 -0.39 -26.60
N PRO A 290 10.61 -0.23 -25.53
CA PRO A 290 10.23 0.61 -24.41
C PRO A 290 9.96 2.05 -24.88
N LYS A 291 9.02 2.74 -24.23
CA LYS A 291 8.71 4.13 -24.56
C LYS A 291 9.85 5.06 -24.17
N ASP A 292 10.55 4.75 -23.08
CA ASP A 292 11.79 5.39 -22.65
C ASP A 292 12.77 4.33 -22.13
N ILE A 293 13.90 4.17 -22.82
CA ILE A 293 14.92 3.17 -22.47
C ILE A 293 15.55 3.41 -21.09
N ASN A 294 15.62 4.66 -20.62
CA ASN A 294 16.22 4.99 -19.33
C ASN A 294 15.25 4.78 -18.16
N MET A 295 13.97 4.53 -18.45
CA MET A 295 12.92 4.33 -17.45
C MET A 295 12.15 3.03 -17.69
N SER A 296 12.82 2.02 -18.26
CA SER A 296 12.24 0.73 -18.59
C SER A 296 12.63 -0.33 -17.56
N TRP A 297 11.65 -0.90 -16.86
CA TRP A 297 11.84 -1.98 -15.88
C TRP A 297 11.45 -3.37 -16.40
N GLY A 298 10.95 -3.45 -17.63
CA GLY A 298 10.51 -4.68 -18.29
C GLY A 298 9.58 -4.37 -19.45
N PRO A 299 8.98 -5.39 -20.09
CA PRO A 299 7.98 -5.20 -21.13
C PRO A 299 6.83 -4.27 -20.68
N GLU A 300 6.63 -3.19 -21.42
CA GLU A 300 5.61 -2.18 -21.14
C GLU A 300 4.29 -2.53 -21.85
N TRP A 301 3.17 -2.47 -21.12
CA TRP A 301 1.85 -2.81 -21.66
C TRP A 301 1.41 -1.87 -22.79
N ASN A 302 0.91 -2.42 -23.89
CA ASN A 302 0.39 -1.66 -25.02
C ASN A 302 -1.13 -1.47 -24.93
N TYR A 303 -1.56 -0.51 -24.12
CA TYR A 303 -2.98 -0.16 -23.97
C TYR A 303 -3.61 0.55 -25.18
N THR A 304 -2.81 0.83 -26.22
CA THR A 304 -3.26 1.49 -27.46
C THR A 304 -3.48 0.53 -28.63
N PHE A 305 -3.07 -0.74 -28.48
CA PHE A 305 -3.29 -1.74 -29.51
C PHE A 305 -4.71 -2.29 -29.43
N TYR A 306 -5.40 -2.25 -30.56
CA TYR A 306 -6.74 -2.80 -30.75
C TYR A 306 -6.70 -3.80 -31.89
N ASP A 307 -7.19 -5.01 -31.62
CA ASP A 307 -7.32 -6.05 -32.62
C ASP A 307 -8.74 -6.04 -33.22
N PRO A 308 -8.90 -5.60 -34.49
CA PRO A 308 -10.20 -5.54 -35.15
C PRO A 308 -10.74 -6.92 -35.56
N LYS A 309 -9.91 -7.97 -35.66
CA LYS A 309 -10.37 -9.32 -36.02
C LYS A 309 -11.23 -9.91 -34.90
N TYR A 310 -10.82 -9.72 -33.65
CA TYR A 310 -11.51 -10.24 -32.47
C TYR A 310 -12.22 -9.16 -31.64
N ASN A 311 -12.21 -7.90 -32.10
CA ASN A 311 -12.86 -6.75 -31.46
C ASN A 311 -12.44 -6.60 -29.99
N ILE A 312 -11.13 -6.56 -29.74
CA ILE A 312 -10.53 -6.63 -28.41
C ILE A 312 -9.35 -5.68 -28.27
N TRP A 313 -9.22 -5.08 -27.08
CA TRP A 313 -8.00 -4.42 -26.62
C TRP A 313 -7.28 -5.41 -25.69
N PRO A 314 -6.31 -6.20 -26.15
CA PRO A 314 -5.82 -7.38 -25.43
C PRO A 314 -5.19 -7.03 -24.07
N ALA A 315 -4.32 -6.03 -24.02
CA ALA A 315 -3.72 -5.54 -22.77
C ALA A 315 -4.78 -5.02 -21.79
N ARG A 316 -5.73 -4.20 -22.28
CA ARG A 316 -6.82 -3.68 -21.44
C ARG A 316 -7.66 -4.81 -20.86
N LYS A 317 -8.09 -5.77 -21.70
CA LYS A 317 -8.90 -6.90 -21.25
C LYS A 317 -8.18 -7.71 -20.18
N PHE A 318 -6.92 -8.08 -20.41
CA PHE A 318 -6.17 -8.92 -19.47
C PHE A 318 -6.01 -8.24 -18.09
N ILE A 319 -5.60 -6.97 -18.07
CA ILE A 319 -5.45 -6.22 -16.82
C ILE A 319 -6.80 -5.96 -16.14
N GLY A 320 -7.83 -5.60 -16.91
CA GLY A 320 -9.18 -5.43 -16.38
C GLY A 320 -9.74 -6.73 -15.77
N ASP A 321 -9.44 -7.89 -16.36
CA ASP A 321 -9.81 -9.19 -15.80
C ASP A 321 -9.04 -9.50 -14.51
N SER A 322 -7.74 -9.18 -14.42
CA SER A 322 -6.94 -9.34 -13.20
C SER A 322 -7.45 -8.47 -12.05
N ILE A 323 -7.83 -7.23 -12.35
CA ILE A 323 -8.43 -6.32 -11.35
C ILE A 323 -9.79 -6.83 -10.90
N ARG A 324 -10.68 -7.19 -11.83
CA ARG A 324 -11.99 -7.76 -11.48
C ARG A 324 -11.84 -8.99 -10.61
N TYR A 325 -10.89 -9.86 -10.93
CA TYR A 325 -10.56 -11.03 -10.13
C TYR A 325 -10.18 -10.66 -8.70
N MET A 326 -9.33 -9.64 -8.48
CA MET A 326 -8.99 -9.21 -7.11
C MET A 326 -10.19 -8.65 -6.36
N VAL A 327 -11.08 -7.91 -7.04
CA VAL A 327 -12.27 -7.33 -6.41
C VAL A 327 -13.31 -8.39 -6.08
N GLU A 328 -13.59 -9.30 -7.02
CA GLU A 328 -14.64 -10.31 -6.91
C GLU A 328 -14.24 -11.50 -6.03
N GLU A 329 -12.98 -11.95 -6.10
CA GLU A 329 -12.52 -13.14 -5.37
C GLU A 329 -11.95 -12.80 -3.98
N PHE A 330 -11.17 -11.71 -3.90
CA PHE A 330 -10.45 -11.31 -2.69
C PHE A 330 -11.07 -10.12 -1.98
N HIS A 331 -12.11 -9.50 -2.53
CA HIS A 331 -12.84 -8.40 -1.91
C HIS A 331 -11.96 -7.21 -1.50
N ILE A 332 -10.89 -6.90 -2.25
CA ILE A 332 -10.08 -5.70 -1.96
C ILE A 332 -10.94 -4.42 -2.01
N ASP A 333 -10.46 -3.36 -1.36
CA ASP A 333 -11.20 -2.11 -1.14
C ASP A 333 -10.67 -0.92 -1.95
N GLY A 334 -9.59 -1.12 -2.68
CA GLY A 334 -8.92 -0.09 -3.44
C GLY A 334 -7.68 -0.61 -4.11
N ILE A 335 -7.13 0.20 -5.02
CA ILE A 335 -5.88 -0.10 -5.72
C ILE A 335 -5.03 1.17 -5.73
N ARG A 336 -3.76 1.05 -5.33
CA ARG A 336 -2.74 2.05 -5.63
C ARG A 336 -2.06 1.63 -6.94
N PHE A 337 -2.05 2.50 -7.92
CA PHE A 337 -1.48 2.27 -9.24
C PHE A 337 -0.04 2.74 -9.26
N ASP A 338 0.87 1.77 -9.27
CA ASP A 338 2.30 1.98 -9.38
C ASP A 338 2.71 2.63 -10.70
N ALA A 339 3.63 3.58 -10.62
CA ALA A 339 4.15 4.40 -11.69
C ALA A 339 3.06 4.76 -12.72
N ALA A 340 1.90 5.25 -12.25
CA ALA A 340 0.78 5.64 -13.10
C ALA A 340 1.21 6.72 -14.13
N ARG A 341 2.24 7.51 -13.80
CA ARG A 341 2.89 8.45 -14.71
C ARG A 341 3.56 7.77 -15.91
N GLN A 342 3.95 6.50 -15.84
CA GLN A 342 4.49 5.76 -16.97
C GLN A 342 3.40 5.09 -17.82
N ILE A 343 2.25 4.76 -17.23
CA ILE A 343 1.11 4.23 -17.99
C ILE A 343 0.68 5.24 -19.07
N GLN A 344 0.63 6.54 -18.74
CA GLN A 344 0.36 7.68 -19.65
C GLN A 344 -0.84 7.48 -20.59
N ASN A 345 -1.85 6.74 -20.15
CA ASN A 345 -3.01 6.42 -20.96
C ASN A 345 -4.28 6.69 -20.15
N PHE A 346 -4.75 7.94 -20.18
CA PHE A 346 -5.91 8.38 -19.40
C PHE A 346 -7.18 7.63 -19.79
N ASP A 347 -7.35 7.27 -21.08
CA ASP A 347 -8.49 6.47 -21.53
C ASP A 347 -8.51 5.08 -20.89
N PHE A 348 -7.35 4.43 -20.79
CA PHE A 348 -7.22 3.15 -20.10
C PHE A 348 -7.43 3.30 -18.60
N LEU A 349 -6.82 4.31 -17.96
CA LEU A 349 -6.97 4.54 -16.52
C LEU A 349 -8.44 4.82 -16.15
N HIS A 350 -9.14 5.65 -16.93
CA HIS A 350 -10.59 5.88 -16.77
C HIS A 350 -11.37 4.58 -16.88
N TRP A 351 -11.12 3.82 -17.95
CA TRP A 351 -11.81 2.56 -18.20
C TRP A 351 -11.57 1.54 -17.08
N VAL A 352 -10.32 1.38 -16.62
CA VAL A 352 -9.97 0.34 -15.65
C VAL A 352 -10.47 0.67 -14.24
N VAL A 353 -10.45 1.95 -13.84
CA VAL A 353 -11.05 2.40 -12.58
C VAL A 353 -12.57 2.21 -12.60
N GLN A 354 -13.23 2.49 -13.73
CA GLN A 354 -14.66 2.21 -13.89
C GLN A 354 -14.98 0.72 -13.79
N GLU A 355 -14.16 -0.15 -14.40
CA GLU A 355 -14.32 -1.60 -14.28
C GLU A 355 -14.12 -2.09 -12.84
N ALA A 356 -13.12 -1.55 -12.12
CA ALA A 356 -12.89 -1.87 -10.71
C ALA A 356 -14.10 -1.48 -9.84
N LYS A 357 -14.59 -0.24 -9.97
CA LYS A 357 -15.76 0.26 -9.23
C LYS A 357 -17.03 -0.50 -9.57
N LYS A 358 -17.20 -0.88 -10.84
CA LYS A 358 -18.33 -1.72 -11.28
C LYS A 358 -18.29 -3.10 -10.66
N ALA A 359 -17.11 -3.71 -10.55
CA ALA A 359 -16.91 -5.00 -9.88
C ALA A 359 -17.16 -4.90 -8.37
N ALA A 360 -16.73 -3.80 -7.74
CA ALA A 360 -16.97 -3.54 -6.32
C ALA A 360 -18.46 -3.29 -6.01
N GLY A 361 -19.24 -2.90 -7.01
CA GLY A 361 -20.67 -2.66 -6.87
C GLY A 361 -20.96 -1.45 -5.98
N PRO A 362 -21.80 -1.57 -4.94
CA PRO A 362 -22.14 -0.45 -4.06
C PRO A 362 -21.06 -0.12 -3.02
N LYS A 363 -20.04 -0.96 -2.89
CA LYS A 363 -18.93 -0.79 -1.95
C LYS A 363 -18.04 0.37 -2.38
N SER A 364 -17.60 1.21 -1.43
CA SER A 364 -16.60 2.25 -1.74
C SER A 364 -15.32 1.59 -2.22
N PHE A 365 -14.75 2.07 -3.33
CA PHE A 365 -13.54 1.54 -3.92
C PHE A 365 -12.62 2.70 -4.29
N TYR A 366 -11.48 2.80 -3.61
CA TYR A 366 -10.61 3.97 -3.65
C TYR A 366 -9.37 3.68 -4.52
N CYS A 367 -9.21 4.43 -5.61
CA CYS A 367 -8.09 4.28 -6.53
C CYS A 367 -7.08 5.43 -6.37
N VAL A 368 -5.85 5.09 -6.01
CA VAL A 368 -4.74 6.04 -5.80
C VAL A 368 -3.74 5.90 -6.94
N ALA A 369 -3.21 7.01 -7.46
CA ALA A 369 -2.08 6.95 -8.40
C ALA A 369 -0.77 7.40 -7.79
N GLU A 370 0.29 6.67 -8.12
CA GLU A 370 1.64 7.20 -8.11
C GLU A 370 1.88 7.98 -9.40
N PHE A 371 1.63 9.29 -9.38
CA PHE A 371 1.73 10.15 -10.55
C PHE A 371 2.78 11.24 -10.33
N LEU A 372 4.06 10.87 -10.31
CA LEU A 372 5.14 11.76 -9.88
C LEU A 372 5.85 12.50 -11.03
N PRO A 373 6.22 13.79 -10.87
CA PRO A 373 5.74 14.70 -9.83
C PRO A 373 4.21 14.90 -9.88
N ASP A 374 3.61 15.07 -8.70
CA ASP A 374 2.17 15.15 -8.51
C ASP A 374 1.52 16.29 -9.30
N GLU A 375 0.37 16.01 -9.92
CA GLU A 375 -0.39 16.98 -10.72
C GLU A 375 -1.90 16.77 -10.55
N PRO A 376 -2.71 17.83 -10.35
CA PRO A 376 -4.15 17.70 -10.11
C PRO A 376 -4.95 17.06 -11.26
N CYS A 377 -4.40 17.02 -12.48
CA CYS A 377 -5.09 16.46 -13.64
C CYS A 377 -5.40 14.97 -13.49
N ILE A 378 -4.70 14.25 -12.61
CA ILE A 378 -4.93 12.82 -12.39
C ILE A 378 -6.14 12.53 -11.48
N THR A 379 -6.58 13.49 -10.63
CA THR A 379 -7.62 13.28 -9.61
C THR A 379 -8.79 14.27 -9.64
N ASN A 380 -8.69 15.35 -10.42
CA ASN A 380 -9.77 16.33 -10.57
C ASN A 380 -10.92 15.80 -11.44
N ILE A 381 -11.87 16.67 -11.82
CA ILE A 381 -13.14 16.32 -12.52
C ILE A 381 -12.93 15.40 -13.74
N ASP A 382 -11.89 15.62 -14.52
CA ASP A 382 -11.56 14.83 -15.72
C ASP A 382 -10.44 13.80 -15.47
N GLY A 383 -9.96 13.69 -14.24
CA GLY A 383 -8.92 12.78 -13.81
C GLY A 383 -9.45 11.35 -13.62
N PRO A 384 -8.67 10.31 -13.96
CA PRO A 384 -9.11 8.92 -13.86
C PRO A 384 -9.09 8.35 -12.43
N MET A 385 -8.44 9.01 -11.47
CA MET A 385 -8.19 8.48 -10.13
C MET A 385 -8.94 9.24 -9.05
N ASP A 386 -9.15 8.62 -7.89
CA ASP A 386 -9.76 9.29 -6.74
C ASP A 386 -8.74 10.15 -6.00
N GLY A 387 -7.53 9.61 -5.83
CA GLY A 387 -6.40 10.27 -5.17
C GLY A 387 -5.06 10.01 -5.86
N CYS A 388 -4.03 10.74 -5.43
CA CYS A 388 -2.66 10.49 -5.83
C CYS A 388 -1.71 10.73 -4.67
N TRP A 389 -0.55 10.08 -4.71
CA TRP A 389 0.55 10.42 -3.82
C TRP A 389 0.93 11.89 -3.99
N TYR A 390 1.04 12.59 -2.86
CA TYR A 390 1.32 14.01 -2.85
C TYR A 390 2.81 14.29 -2.60
N ASP A 391 3.61 14.03 -3.63
CA ASP A 391 5.07 14.12 -3.56
C ASP A 391 5.59 15.53 -3.21
N THR A 392 4.90 16.58 -3.66
CA THR A 392 5.16 17.95 -3.20
C THR A 392 5.09 18.08 -1.68
N PHE A 393 4.12 17.43 -1.03
CA PHE A 393 3.99 17.47 0.43
C PHE A 393 5.21 16.82 1.09
N TYR A 394 5.59 15.63 0.61
CA TYR A 394 6.77 14.91 1.08
C TYR A 394 8.02 15.80 0.99
N TRP A 395 8.37 16.30 -0.20
CA TRP A 395 9.57 17.14 -0.36
C TRP A 395 9.53 18.41 0.46
N THR A 396 8.35 19.03 0.61
CA THR A 396 8.22 20.26 1.40
C THR A 396 8.43 20.01 2.89
N VAL A 397 7.82 18.95 3.44
CA VAL A 397 7.98 18.60 4.85
C VAL A 397 9.39 18.07 5.11
N ARG A 398 9.92 17.22 4.24
CA ARG A 398 11.30 16.74 4.30
C ARG A 398 12.29 17.90 4.36
N ASP A 399 12.24 18.83 3.41
CA ASP A 399 13.14 19.99 3.37
C ASP A 399 13.02 20.83 4.65
N LEU A 400 11.80 20.98 5.18
CA LEU A 400 11.53 21.71 6.42
C LEU A 400 12.09 21.01 7.66
N LEU A 401 12.04 19.68 7.72
CA LEU A 401 12.60 18.91 8.84
C LEU A 401 14.12 18.84 8.76
N LEU A 402 14.69 18.83 7.56
CA LEU A 402 16.13 18.78 7.34
C LEU A 402 16.80 20.14 7.34
N ASN A 403 16.10 21.26 7.16
CA ASN A 403 16.73 22.58 7.05
C ASN A 403 16.10 23.60 8.01
N ASP A 404 16.85 24.68 8.28
CA ASP A 404 16.37 25.75 9.16
C ASP A 404 15.71 26.90 8.37
N ASN A 405 15.74 26.82 7.03
CA ASN A 405 15.09 27.81 6.17
C ASN A 405 13.62 27.44 5.99
N VAL A 406 12.76 28.43 6.18
CA VAL A 406 11.31 28.24 6.14
C VAL A 406 10.73 29.05 4.99
N ASP A 407 10.07 28.35 4.07
CA ASP A 407 9.25 28.94 3.02
C ASP A 407 7.78 28.74 3.39
N PHE A 408 7.15 29.79 3.95
CA PHE A 408 5.75 29.72 4.34
C PHE A 408 4.82 29.52 3.16
N ASP A 409 5.10 30.10 1.99
CA ASP A 409 4.19 29.98 0.85
C ASP A 409 4.21 28.54 0.31
N ARG A 410 5.39 27.92 0.22
CA ARG A 410 5.52 26.50 -0.13
C ARG A 410 4.86 25.58 0.90
N LEU A 411 5.04 25.86 2.20
CA LEU A 411 4.40 25.08 3.27
C LEU A 411 2.87 25.22 3.22
N LYS A 412 2.34 26.45 3.14
CA LYS A 412 0.89 26.71 3.05
C LYS A 412 0.27 26.00 1.85
N ALA A 413 0.93 26.04 0.68
CA ALA A 413 0.47 25.36 -0.51
C ALA A 413 0.49 23.82 -0.40
N SER A 414 1.30 23.27 0.50
CA SER A 414 1.35 21.83 0.81
C SER A 414 0.32 21.42 1.86
N LEU A 415 0.08 22.26 2.88
CA LEU A 415 -0.96 22.01 3.90
C LEU A 415 -2.38 22.14 3.32
N ASP A 416 -2.53 23.04 2.34
CA ASP A 416 -3.77 23.28 1.59
C ASP A 416 -3.55 22.99 0.09
N CYS A 417 -3.74 21.72 -0.28
CA CYS A 417 -3.57 21.25 -1.66
C CYS A 417 -4.45 22.01 -2.68
N ARG A 418 -5.50 22.71 -2.26
CA ARG A 418 -6.33 23.54 -3.15
C ARG A 418 -5.57 24.72 -3.73
N GLN A 419 -4.55 25.23 -3.03
CA GLN A 419 -3.67 26.27 -3.57
C GLN A 419 -2.87 25.78 -4.78
N ARG A 420 -2.76 24.46 -4.96
CA ARG A 420 -2.17 23.80 -6.13
C ARG A 420 -3.20 23.25 -7.12
N GLY A 421 -4.49 23.49 -6.89
CA GLY A 421 -5.55 23.14 -7.82
C GLY A 421 -6.25 21.79 -7.57
N TYR A 422 -5.92 21.08 -6.48
CA TYR A 422 -6.70 19.91 -6.04
C TYR A 422 -8.06 20.34 -5.47
N LEU A 423 -9.09 19.49 -5.57
CA LEU A 423 -10.47 19.89 -5.26
C LEU A 423 -11.00 19.41 -3.91
N GLY A 424 -10.46 18.31 -3.37
CA GLY A 424 -11.01 17.63 -2.19
C GLY A 424 -9.97 16.90 -1.34
N VAL A 425 -10.41 16.49 -0.15
CA VAL A 425 -9.60 15.74 0.82
C VAL A 425 -9.08 14.43 0.24
N THR A 426 -9.89 13.74 -0.57
CA THR A 426 -9.54 12.44 -1.15
C THR A 426 -8.56 12.55 -2.32
N ASN A 427 -8.28 13.76 -2.85
CA ASN A 427 -7.45 13.89 -4.04
C ASN A 427 -5.96 13.69 -3.80
N VAL A 428 -5.50 13.79 -2.55
CA VAL A 428 -4.09 13.72 -2.20
C VAL A 428 -3.87 12.79 -1.01
N VAL A 429 -2.83 11.98 -1.09
CA VAL A 429 -2.34 11.14 0.00
C VAL A 429 -1.05 11.75 0.56
N ASN A 430 -1.11 12.21 1.81
CA ASN A 430 -0.04 12.91 2.50
C ASN A 430 0.85 11.91 3.25
N TYR A 431 2.14 11.91 2.94
CA TYR A 431 3.13 11.06 3.61
C TYR A 431 4.42 11.84 3.90
N ILE A 432 5.12 11.43 4.95
CA ILE A 432 6.46 11.95 5.30
C ILE A 432 7.56 10.91 5.05
N GLY A 433 7.16 9.71 4.62
CA GLY A 433 7.98 8.60 4.18
C GLY A 433 7.08 7.57 3.48
N ASN A 434 7.68 6.79 2.59
CA ASN A 434 7.04 5.69 1.88
C ASN A 434 8.11 4.66 1.54
N HIS A 435 7.71 3.55 0.93
CA HIS A 435 8.66 2.50 0.58
C HIS A 435 9.75 2.93 -0.41
N ASP A 436 9.62 4.00 -1.19
CA ASP A 436 10.62 4.47 -2.16
C ASP A 436 11.77 5.25 -1.53
N HIS A 437 11.52 5.87 -0.37
CA HIS A 437 12.48 6.73 0.31
C HIS A 437 13.02 6.11 1.61
N ASP A 438 14.10 6.68 2.14
CA ASP A 438 14.53 6.38 3.50
C ASP A 438 13.54 6.96 4.52
N ARG A 439 13.42 6.34 5.70
CA ARG A 439 12.59 6.90 6.78
C ARG A 439 13.16 8.22 7.27
N MET A 440 12.31 9.13 7.71
CA MET A 440 12.72 10.48 8.15
C MET A 440 13.82 10.49 9.23
N LEU A 441 13.82 9.53 10.17
CA LEU A 441 14.91 9.41 11.16
C LEU A 441 16.26 9.06 10.54
N VAL A 442 16.27 8.25 9.48
CA VAL A 442 17.47 7.90 8.72
C VAL A 442 17.99 9.15 8.01
N GLU A 443 17.11 9.90 7.33
CA GLU A 443 17.50 11.11 6.62
C GLU A 443 18.05 12.19 7.56
N LEU A 444 17.42 12.40 8.72
CA LEU A 444 17.91 13.31 9.76
C LEU A 444 19.32 12.92 10.26
N GLY A 445 19.57 11.62 10.42
CA GLY A 445 20.89 11.10 10.79
C GLY A 445 21.93 11.29 9.69
N LYS A 446 21.61 10.89 8.46
CA LYS A 446 22.52 10.93 7.30
C LYS A 446 22.86 12.35 6.85
N GLU A 447 21.85 13.19 6.66
CA GLU A 447 22.03 14.49 6.00
C GLU A 447 22.29 15.63 6.99
N ARG A 448 21.89 15.47 8.26
CA ARG A 448 22.01 16.52 9.28
C ARG A 448 22.74 16.10 10.55
N ASN A 449 23.07 14.81 10.71
CA ASN A 449 23.72 14.30 11.92
C ASN A 449 22.92 14.62 13.20
N ILE A 450 21.58 14.55 13.11
CA ILE A 450 20.63 14.78 14.21
C ILE A 450 20.10 13.43 14.69
N PHE A 451 20.16 13.19 16.00
CA PHE A 451 19.74 11.94 16.64
C PHE A 451 18.98 12.21 17.95
N GLY A 452 18.39 11.17 18.54
CA GLY A 452 17.75 11.23 19.86
C GLY A 452 16.57 12.20 19.91
N GLU A 453 16.40 12.90 21.04
CA GLU A 453 15.26 13.79 21.31
C GLU A 453 15.00 14.80 20.19
N GLU A 454 16.03 15.39 19.59
CA GLU A 454 15.84 16.37 18.51
C GLU A 454 15.27 15.70 17.25
N ALA A 455 15.80 14.54 16.85
CA ALA A 455 15.31 13.81 15.68
C ALA A 455 13.85 13.40 15.87
N PHE A 456 13.52 12.84 17.03
CA PHE A 456 12.16 12.42 17.38
C PHE A 456 11.19 13.61 17.45
N ARG A 457 11.64 14.77 17.95
CA ARG A 457 10.85 16.01 17.96
C ARG A 457 10.54 16.51 16.55
N ARG A 458 11.53 16.53 15.65
CA ARG A 458 11.34 16.89 14.23
C ARG A 458 10.40 15.91 13.52
N VAL A 459 10.51 14.60 13.77
CA VAL A 459 9.56 13.62 13.23
C VAL A 459 8.14 13.89 13.73
N ARG A 460 7.93 14.13 15.03
CA ARG A 460 6.60 14.49 15.55
C ARG A 460 6.03 15.73 14.89
N LEU A 461 6.85 16.75 14.65
CA LEU A 461 6.45 17.94 13.90
C LEU A 461 5.95 17.55 12.49
N GLY A 462 6.70 16.73 11.75
CA GLY A 462 6.27 16.21 10.45
C GLY A 462 4.93 15.48 10.51
N VAL A 463 4.74 14.62 11.51
CA VAL A 463 3.50 13.87 11.73
C VAL A 463 2.32 14.79 12.04
N VAL A 464 2.52 15.88 12.81
CA VAL A 464 1.47 16.88 13.01
C VAL A 464 1.07 17.51 11.69
N LEU A 465 2.04 17.96 10.88
CA LEU A 465 1.74 18.55 9.57
C LEU A 465 0.99 17.55 8.69
N GLN A 466 1.44 16.30 8.63
CA GLN A 466 0.80 15.23 7.86
C GLN A 466 -0.66 15.00 8.27
N MET A 467 -0.90 14.81 9.57
CA MET A 467 -2.22 14.43 10.11
C MET A 467 -3.21 15.59 10.16
N THR A 468 -2.77 16.83 9.99
CA THR A 468 -3.62 18.02 10.10
C THR A 468 -3.70 18.86 8.82
N SER A 469 -3.07 18.39 7.74
CA SER A 469 -3.22 18.93 6.37
C SER A 469 -4.52 18.48 5.70
N ILE A 470 -4.93 19.15 4.63
CA ILE A 470 -5.98 18.65 3.75
C ILE A 470 -5.39 17.47 2.96
N GLY A 471 -6.02 16.29 3.06
CA GLY A 471 -5.55 15.08 2.43
C GLY A 471 -5.78 13.84 3.29
N ILE A 472 -5.59 12.66 2.70
CA ILE A 472 -5.60 11.38 3.40
C ILE A 472 -4.18 11.09 3.91
N PRO A 473 -3.94 10.94 5.22
CA PRO A 473 -2.62 10.59 5.72
C PRO A 473 -2.27 9.11 5.47
N MET A 474 -1.02 8.84 5.10
CA MET A 474 -0.44 7.50 4.95
C MET A 474 0.83 7.34 5.79
N ILE A 475 0.86 6.34 6.66
CA ILE A 475 2.02 5.96 7.47
C ILE A 475 2.71 4.78 6.81
N TRP A 476 4.02 4.85 6.59
CA TRP A 476 4.79 3.70 6.15
C TRP A 476 5.27 2.87 7.34
N MET A 477 5.25 1.54 7.18
CA MET A 477 5.58 0.63 8.27
C MET A 477 6.94 0.95 8.94
N GLY A 478 6.96 1.04 10.27
CA GLY A 478 8.16 1.31 11.07
C GLY A 478 8.43 2.78 11.36
N GLU A 479 7.80 3.72 10.65
CA GLU A 479 7.91 5.15 10.98
C GLU A 479 7.38 5.45 12.39
N GLU A 480 6.29 4.79 12.78
CA GLU A 480 5.66 4.91 14.09
C GLU A 480 6.49 4.29 15.22
N LEU A 481 7.39 3.38 14.87
CA LEU A 481 8.32 2.74 15.79
C LEU A 481 9.63 3.54 15.91
N GLY A 482 9.87 4.51 15.03
CA GLY A 482 11.15 5.18 14.93
C GLY A 482 12.25 4.26 14.40
N GLU A 483 11.93 3.47 13.37
CA GLU A 483 12.92 2.66 12.67
C GLU A 483 14.00 3.55 12.04
N TYR A 484 15.25 3.15 12.26
CA TYR A 484 16.43 3.97 11.98
C TYR A 484 17.43 3.25 11.07
N LYS A 485 17.13 2.01 10.65
CA LYS A 485 17.92 1.29 9.67
C LYS A 485 17.66 1.86 8.29
N GLU A 486 18.75 2.06 7.57
CA GLU A 486 18.72 2.45 6.16
C GLU A 486 18.03 1.38 5.34
N LYS A 487 17.28 1.81 4.33
CA LYS A 487 16.76 0.89 3.34
C LYS A 487 17.92 0.24 2.59
N THR A 488 17.81 -1.06 2.36
CA THR A 488 18.74 -1.81 1.49
C THR A 488 17.98 -2.30 0.27
N ALA A 489 18.69 -2.77 -0.76
CA ALA A 489 18.07 -3.43 -1.91
C ALA A 489 17.37 -4.77 -1.54
N GLY A 490 17.65 -5.31 -0.35
CA GLY A 490 17.03 -6.53 0.17
C GLY A 490 15.88 -6.27 1.15
N ALA A 491 15.59 -7.26 1.99
CA ALA A 491 14.54 -7.19 3.00
C ALA A 491 14.67 -5.97 3.92
N ALA A 492 13.58 -5.22 4.09
CA ALA A 492 13.49 -4.05 4.97
C ALA A 492 12.66 -4.38 6.22
N LYS A 493 13.08 -5.42 6.96
CA LYS A 493 12.34 -5.95 8.11
C LYS A 493 12.19 -4.94 9.24
N ILE A 494 10.99 -4.90 9.80
CA ILE A 494 10.65 -4.08 10.97
C ILE A 494 11.34 -4.62 12.23
N ASP A 495 12.06 -3.74 12.94
CA ASP A 495 12.62 -4.06 14.25
C ASP A 495 11.59 -3.88 15.37
N TRP A 496 10.79 -4.92 15.61
CA TRP A 496 9.81 -4.94 16.70
C TRP A 496 10.42 -4.81 18.11
N SER A 497 11.74 -5.02 18.26
CA SER A 497 12.41 -4.82 19.54
C SER A 497 12.46 -3.36 19.97
N LEU A 498 12.23 -2.41 19.04
CA LEU A 498 12.15 -0.98 19.32
C LEU A 498 11.03 -0.62 20.28
N ILE A 499 9.99 -1.44 20.37
CA ILE A 499 8.86 -1.22 21.29
C ILE A 499 8.71 -2.30 22.35
N ALA A 500 9.65 -3.25 22.43
CA ALA A 500 9.65 -4.29 23.45
C ALA A 500 9.78 -3.71 24.88
N ASP A 501 9.29 -4.44 25.87
CA ASP A 501 9.55 -4.12 27.27
C ASP A 501 11.01 -4.40 27.62
N ARG A 502 11.73 -3.33 27.99
CA ARG A 502 13.15 -3.36 28.36
C ARG A 502 13.31 -2.85 29.77
N THR A 503 14.14 -3.52 30.56
CA THR A 503 14.41 -3.13 31.96
C THR A 503 15.27 -1.87 32.10
N ASP A 504 15.96 -1.47 31.03
CA ASP A 504 16.87 -0.32 31.00
C ASP A 504 16.21 0.97 30.45
N ASN A 505 14.95 0.89 30.00
CA ASN A 505 14.21 1.98 29.36
C ASN A 505 14.94 2.63 28.16
N SER A 506 15.87 1.92 27.51
CA SER A 506 16.67 2.44 26.39
C SER A 506 15.84 2.85 25.16
N ASN A 507 14.61 2.35 25.04
CA ASN A 507 13.70 2.59 23.92
C ASN A 507 12.51 3.51 24.27
N GLN A 508 12.65 4.35 25.31
CA GLN A 508 11.57 5.25 25.74
C GLN A 508 11.13 6.22 24.63
N LEU A 509 12.06 6.69 23.80
CA LEU A 509 11.77 7.56 22.66
C LEU A 509 10.86 6.88 21.63
N ASN A 510 11.17 5.63 21.27
CA ASN A 510 10.38 4.81 20.34
C ASN A 510 8.97 4.56 20.88
N LYS A 511 8.84 4.16 22.15
CA LYS A 511 7.52 3.97 22.79
C LYS A 511 6.72 5.27 22.87
N SER A 512 7.39 6.38 23.17
CA SER A 512 6.76 7.70 23.23
C SER A 512 6.31 8.16 21.84
N LEU A 513 7.07 7.87 20.78
CA LEU A 513 6.68 8.11 19.40
C LEU A 513 5.46 7.27 18.99
N LEU A 514 5.45 5.97 19.28
CA LEU A 514 4.29 5.12 19.02
C LEU A 514 3.04 5.62 19.76
N GLY A 515 3.18 6.02 21.03
CA GLY A 515 2.10 6.64 21.80
C GLY A 515 1.58 7.93 21.16
N PHE A 516 2.48 8.76 20.62
CA PHE A 516 2.14 9.97 19.88
C PHE A 516 1.35 9.67 18.60
N TYR A 517 1.81 8.71 17.77
CA TYR A 517 1.09 8.25 16.58
C TYR A 517 -0.31 7.74 16.92
N ARG A 518 -0.44 6.86 17.91
CA ARG A 518 -1.74 6.37 18.41
C ARG A 518 -2.69 7.50 18.77
N GLY A 519 -2.17 8.48 19.50
CA GLY A 519 -2.92 9.63 19.92
C GLY A 519 -3.40 10.48 18.73
N ILE A 520 -2.51 10.85 17.82
CA ILE A 520 -2.83 11.78 16.74
C ILE A 520 -3.72 11.13 15.67
N VAL A 521 -3.52 9.84 15.37
CA VAL A 521 -4.42 9.07 14.50
C VAL A 521 -5.82 9.00 15.11
N ARG A 522 -5.92 8.76 16.43
CA ARG A 522 -7.20 8.80 17.14
C ARG A 522 -7.83 10.20 17.10
N LEU A 523 -7.05 11.26 17.25
CA LEU A 523 -7.54 12.63 17.15
C LEU A 523 -8.08 12.91 15.74
N HIS A 524 -7.33 12.53 14.69
CA HIS A 524 -7.71 12.69 13.29
C HIS A 524 -9.07 12.04 13.04
N LYS A 525 -9.18 10.73 13.30
CA LYS A 525 -10.39 9.94 13.01
C LYS A 525 -11.64 10.40 13.75
N ASN A 526 -11.49 10.93 14.96
CA ASN A 526 -12.62 11.32 15.81
C ASN A 526 -12.99 12.80 15.70
N ASN A 527 -12.30 13.58 14.85
CA ASN A 527 -12.55 15.00 14.70
C ASN A 527 -12.80 15.35 13.24
N LYS A 528 -14.07 15.61 12.91
CA LYS A 528 -14.51 15.90 11.54
C LYS A 528 -13.82 17.09 10.90
N ALA A 529 -13.20 17.99 11.67
CA ALA A 529 -12.44 19.10 11.12
C ALA A 529 -11.35 18.63 10.12
N PHE A 530 -10.77 17.44 10.36
CA PHE A 530 -9.72 16.89 9.49
C PHE A 530 -10.25 16.25 8.21
N HIS A 531 -11.54 15.89 8.16
CA HIS A 531 -12.19 15.25 7.01
C HIS A 531 -12.85 16.28 6.06
N THR A 532 -12.55 17.57 6.21
CA THR A 532 -13.07 18.64 5.35
C THR A 532 -11.95 19.38 4.64
N VAL A 533 -12.29 20.13 3.59
CA VAL A 533 -11.35 21.04 2.93
C VAL A 533 -11.17 22.37 3.67
N ASN A 534 -11.78 22.54 4.84
CA ASN A 534 -11.75 23.80 5.57
C ASN A 534 -10.40 23.97 6.28
N LEU A 535 -9.60 24.90 5.77
CA LEU A 535 -8.33 25.32 6.35
C LEU A 535 -8.16 26.81 6.10
N ASP A 536 -7.77 27.54 7.15
CA ASP A 536 -7.34 28.95 7.06
C ASP A 536 -6.04 29.16 7.84
N PHE A 537 -5.11 29.93 7.26
CA PHE A 537 -3.91 30.42 7.95
C PHE A 537 -4.27 31.69 8.73
N ILE A 538 -4.08 31.67 10.05
CA ILE A 538 -4.57 32.75 10.94
C ILE A 538 -3.44 33.62 11.50
N HIS A 539 -2.19 33.13 11.45
CA HIS A 539 -1.02 33.91 11.87
C HIS A 539 0.26 33.41 11.18
N GLU A 540 1.10 34.35 10.78
CA GLU A 540 2.40 34.13 10.15
C GLU A 540 3.42 35.06 10.83
N ASP A 541 4.46 34.49 11.42
CA ASP A 541 5.55 35.23 12.06
C ASP A 541 6.87 34.77 11.43
N TYR A 542 7.35 35.55 10.46
CA TYR A 542 8.57 35.24 9.72
C TYR A 542 9.82 35.34 10.58
N ASP A 543 9.83 36.22 11.58
CA ASP A 543 10.98 36.43 12.46
C ASP A 543 11.12 35.27 13.46
N ALA A 544 10.01 34.86 14.10
CA ALA A 544 9.98 33.72 15.01
C ALA A 544 9.87 32.37 14.28
N LYS A 545 9.62 32.37 12.97
CA LYS A 545 9.32 31.21 12.13
C LYS A 545 8.14 30.39 12.66
N VAL A 546 7.05 31.08 13.02
CA VAL A 546 5.82 30.45 13.50
C VAL A 546 4.72 30.57 12.45
N LEU A 547 4.09 29.44 12.14
CA LEU A 547 2.88 29.36 11.31
C LEU A 547 1.72 28.85 12.16
N VAL A 548 0.56 29.48 12.07
CA VAL A 548 -0.66 29.05 12.75
C VAL A 548 -1.80 28.94 11.77
N TYR A 549 -2.50 27.81 11.79
CA TYR A 549 -3.68 27.57 10.97
C TYR A 549 -4.77 26.86 11.75
N GLN A 550 -5.98 26.92 11.22
CA GLN A 550 -7.15 26.24 11.78
C GLN A 550 -7.75 25.24 10.79
N ARG A 551 -8.37 24.20 11.33
CA ARG A 551 -9.27 23.27 10.63
C ARG A 551 -10.64 23.32 11.31
N TRP A 552 -11.74 23.21 10.56
CA TRP A 552 -13.07 23.15 11.17
C TRP A 552 -14.06 22.34 10.34
N ALA A 553 -15.10 21.83 11.01
CA ALA A 553 -16.27 21.27 10.34
C ALA A 553 -17.50 22.14 10.59
N ASP A 554 -18.47 22.09 9.69
CA ASP A 554 -19.74 22.81 9.84
C ASP A 554 -20.58 22.26 11.01
N SER A 555 -20.27 21.06 11.48
CA SER A 555 -20.82 20.48 12.71
C SER A 555 -20.28 21.09 14.01
N GLY A 556 -19.29 22.00 13.92
CA GLY A 556 -18.81 22.83 15.03
C GLY A 556 -17.43 22.44 15.57
N GLU A 557 -16.90 21.28 15.22
CA GLU A 557 -15.54 20.88 15.58
C GLU A 557 -14.54 21.87 15.01
N ARG A 558 -13.56 22.27 15.83
CA ARG A 558 -12.52 23.22 15.44
C ARG A 558 -11.21 22.91 16.12
N VAL A 559 -10.14 22.99 15.33
CA VAL A 559 -8.77 22.76 15.75
C VAL A 559 -7.90 23.92 15.29
N VAL A 560 -6.96 24.36 16.13
CA VAL A 560 -5.89 25.29 15.78
C VAL A 560 -4.55 24.57 15.96
N VAL A 561 -3.68 24.66 14.95
CA VAL A 561 -2.33 24.09 14.97
C VAL A 561 -1.33 25.23 14.98
N ILE A 562 -0.45 25.25 15.98
CA ILE A 562 0.59 26.26 16.16
C ILE A 562 1.93 25.58 15.92
N VAL A 563 2.67 26.01 14.90
CA VAL A 563 3.87 25.34 14.43
C VAL A 563 5.08 26.24 14.62
N ASN A 564 6.01 25.87 15.51
CA ASN A 564 7.31 26.53 15.64
C ASN A 564 8.34 25.79 14.78
N LEU A 565 8.80 26.46 13.72
CA LEU A 565 9.77 25.91 12.76
C LEU A 565 11.19 26.39 13.04
N SER A 566 11.42 27.06 14.18
CA SER A 566 12.74 27.53 14.59
C SER A 566 13.43 26.55 15.54
N GLY A 567 14.76 26.69 15.62
CA GLY A 567 15.58 26.08 16.66
C GLY A 567 15.51 26.79 18.03
N SER A 568 14.54 27.68 18.25
CA SER A 568 14.40 28.46 19.49
C SER A 568 13.15 28.10 20.27
N PHE A 569 13.29 27.97 21.59
CA PHE A 569 12.17 27.87 22.52
C PHE A 569 11.46 29.24 22.61
N LEU A 570 10.14 29.25 22.40
CA LEU A 570 9.32 30.46 22.43
C LEU A 570 8.49 30.50 23.71
N ALA A 571 8.99 31.21 24.71
CA ALA A 571 8.32 31.39 26.00
C ALA A 571 7.13 32.35 25.89
N GLN A 572 5.96 31.92 26.39
CA GLN A 572 4.72 32.72 26.44
C GLN A 572 4.38 33.40 25.10
N TYR A 573 4.63 32.68 24.01
CA TYR A 573 4.43 33.16 22.66
C TYR A 573 2.96 33.56 22.47
N ARG A 574 2.75 34.78 21.98
CA ARG A 574 1.42 35.31 21.71
C ARG A 574 0.93 34.82 20.36
N VAL A 575 -0.12 34.00 20.35
CA VAL A 575 -0.85 33.60 19.15
C VAL A 575 -2.07 34.52 18.99
N PRO A 576 -2.09 35.42 17.99
CA PRO A 576 -3.25 36.25 17.70
C PRO A 576 -4.29 35.55 16.83
N ASN A 577 -5.41 36.24 16.60
CA ASN A 577 -6.44 35.86 15.62
C ASN A 577 -7.06 34.48 15.87
N MET A 578 -7.11 34.04 17.13
CA MET A 578 -7.80 32.81 17.49
C MET A 578 -9.27 32.89 17.05
N PRO A 579 -9.81 31.81 16.45
CA PRO A 579 -11.12 31.87 15.81
C PRO A 579 -12.29 31.98 16.78
N ALA A 580 -12.08 31.66 18.06
CA ALA A 580 -13.09 31.80 19.10
C ALA A 580 -12.44 31.93 20.48
N ASN A 581 -13.01 32.80 21.32
CA ASN A 581 -12.74 32.84 22.76
C ASN A 581 -13.30 31.60 23.47
N GLY A 582 -12.86 31.39 24.70
CA GLY A 582 -13.32 30.28 25.55
C GLY A 582 -12.22 29.27 25.83
N TRP A 583 -12.62 28.07 26.25
CA TRP A 583 -11.68 27.02 26.63
C TRP A 583 -11.31 26.13 25.46
N TRP A 584 -10.01 25.89 25.33
CA TRP A 584 -9.40 25.01 24.36
C TRP A 584 -8.56 23.99 25.10
N HIS A 585 -8.51 22.79 24.56
CA HIS A 585 -7.66 21.71 25.04
C HIS A 585 -6.39 21.66 24.20
N GLU A 586 -5.23 21.95 24.80
CA GLU A 586 -3.94 21.64 24.20
C GLU A 586 -3.71 20.13 24.31
N TRP A 587 -3.77 19.48 23.16
CA TRP A 587 -3.82 18.03 23.05
C TRP A 587 -2.47 17.37 23.27
N THR A 588 -1.36 18.00 22.86
CA THR A 588 -0.03 17.36 22.85
C THR A 588 0.47 17.06 24.28
N PHE A 589 0.24 17.98 25.22
CA PHE A 589 0.63 17.86 26.63
C PHE A 589 -0.58 17.77 27.57
N ASN A 590 -1.79 17.62 27.01
CA ASN A 590 -3.03 17.30 27.72
C ASN A 590 -3.37 18.30 28.84
N TYR A 591 -3.51 19.58 28.49
CA TYR A 591 -3.94 20.63 29.42
C TYR A 591 -4.92 21.60 28.76
N ASN A 592 -5.66 22.37 29.57
CA ASN A 592 -6.63 23.33 29.05
C ASN A 592 -6.07 24.75 29.10
N VAL A 593 -6.26 25.50 28.03
CA VAL A 593 -5.91 26.92 27.90
C VAL A 593 -7.15 27.74 27.64
N LYS A 594 -7.16 28.97 28.14
CA LYS A 594 -8.24 29.91 27.90
C LYS A 594 -7.82 30.92 26.83
N VAL A 595 -8.62 31.03 25.79
CA VAL A 595 -8.49 32.06 24.75
C VAL A 595 -9.34 33.26 25.14
N GLU A 596 -8.73 34.44 25.20
CA GLU A 596 -9.40 35.70 25.52
C GLU A 596 -8.96 36.78 24.52
N ASN A 597 -9.89 37.67 24.14
CA ASN A 597 -9.66 38.69 23.11
C ASN A 597 -9.16 38.14 21.77
N ASN A 598 -9.52 36.89 21.45
CA ASN A 598 -9.05 36.13 20.28
C ASN A 598 -7.53 35.90 20.29
N GLU A 599 -6.94 35.75 21.48
CA GLU A 599 -5.51 35.54 21.66
C GLU A 599 -5.24 34.46 22.72
N VAL A 600 -4.11 33.78 22.59
CA VAL A 600 -3.61 32.84 23.60
C VAL A 600 -2.11 32.97 23.74
N HIS A 601 -1.62 32.78 24.97
CA HIS A 601 -0.20 32.74 25.30
C HIS A 601 0.17 31.35 25.77
N LEU A 602 1.22 30.78 25.19
CA LEU A 602 1.70 29.46 25.55
C LEU A 602 3.19 29.32 25.22
N ASP A 603 3.84 28.36 25.87
CA ASP A 603 5.20 27.97 25.54
C ASP A 603 5.18 27.01 24.35
N VAL A 604 6.03 27.26 23.35
CA VAL A 604 6.19 26.39 22.18
C VAL A 604 7.67 26.04 22.03
N ALA A 605 8.01 24.77 22.19
CA ALA A 605 9.39 24.31 22.08
C ALA A 605 9.91 24.44 20.65
N GLU A 606 11.24 24.40 20.49
CA GLU A 606 11.85 24.41 19.17
C GLU A 606 11.38 23.21 18.33
N HIS A 607 11.22 23.38 17.01
CA HIS A 607 10.68 22.35 16.08
C HIS A 607 9.48 21.55 16.64
N GLU A 608 8.54 22.22 17.29
CA GLU A 608 7.36 21.62 17.91
C GLU A 608 6.07 22.18 17.30
N ALA A 609 5.03 21.36 17.27
CA ALA A 609 3.68 21.82 17.02
C ALA A 609 2.76 21.54 18.21
N LYS A 610 1.92 22.52 18.56
CA LYS A 610 0.84 22.40 19.54
C LYS A 610 -0.49 22.30 18.81
N ILE A 611 -1.41 21.47 19.33
CA ILE A 611 -2.73 21.27 18.74
C ILE A 611 -3.78 21.67 19.77
N LEU A 612 -4.53 22.74 19.49
CA LEU A 612 -5.63 23.21 20.32
C LEU A 612 -6.96 22.73 19.76
N VAL A 613 -7.71 21.95 20.54
CA VAL A 613 -9.06 21.47 20.20
C VAL A 613 -10.10 22.26 21.01
N ARG A 614 -11.10 22.83 20.34
CA ARG A 614 -12.13 23.62 21.03
C ARG A 614 -13.03 22.72 21.90
N LEU A 615 -13.29 23.11 23.15
CA LEU A 615 -14.09 22.33 24.11
C LEU A 615 -15.61 22.66 24.09
N GLY A 616 -16.02 23.61 23.25
CA GLY A 616 -17.40 24.10 23.17
C GLY A 616 -17.68 25.27 24.12
N ASP A 617 -18.72 26.04 23.83
CA ASP A 617 -19.01 27.30 24.53
C ASP A 617 -19.50 27.11 25.98
N ASP A 618 -20.17 25.99 26.24
CA ASP A 618 -20.73 25.67 27.55
C ASP A 618 -19.73 24.97 28.49
N TRP A 619 -18.54 24.62 28.00
CA TRP A 619 -17.55 23.92 28.82
C TRP A 619 -16.95 24.86 29.87
N GLN A 620 -16.96 24.38 31.12
CA GLN A 620 -16.33 25.05 32.25
C GLN A 620 -15.36 24.07 32.92
N PRO A 621 -14.21 24.55 33.43
CA PRO A 621 -13.31 23.68 34.17
C PRO A 621 -14.03 23.10 35.40
N PRO A 622 -13.73 21.85 35.78
CA PRO A 622 -14.30 21.27 36.99
C PRO A 622 -13.98 22.15 38.20
N ALA A 623 -14.96 22.31 39.11
CA ALA A 623 -14.86 23.21 40.27
C ALA A 623 -13.72 22.85 41.25
N THR A 624 -13.16 21.64 41.12
CA THR A 624 -11.99 21.15 41.86
C THR A 624 -11.02 20.53 40.86
N PRO A 625 -9.72 20.88 40.89
CA PRO A 625 -8.71 20.19 40.10
C PRO A 625 -8.72 18.70 40.46
N PRO A 626 -8.60 17.77 39.50
CA PRO A 626 -8.33 16.39 39.82
C PRO A 626 -7.01 16.29 40.60
N GLU A 627 -6.92 15.39 41.58
CA GLU A 627 -5.67 15.14 42.29
C GLU A 627 -4.56 14.76 41.29
N PRO A 628 -3.29 15.16 41.53
CA PRO A 628 -2.19 14.83 40.63
C PRO A 628 -2.12 13.32 40.44
N ILE A 629 -2.18 12.87 39.20
CA ILE A 629 -2.01 11.46 38.85
C ILE A 629 -0.54 11.11 39.12
N SER A 630 -0.30 10.15 40.03
CA SER A 630 0.99 9.52 40.27
C SER A 630 1.61 9.02 38.96
N GLU A 631 2.91 9.24 38.74
CA GLU A 631 3.73 8.77 37.60
C GLU A 631 3.89 7.24 37.55
N THR A 632 2.79 6.51 37.66
CA THR A 632 2.72 5.06 37.49
C THR A 632 1.60 4.77 36.52
N LEU A 633 1.97 4.29 35.32
CA LEU A 633 1.05 3.80 34.30
C LEU A 633 0.01 2.87 34.94
N PRO A 634 -1.29 3.03 34.65
CA PRO A 634 -2.28 2.06 35.07
C PRO A 634 -2.00 0.75 34.32
N THR A 635 -1.74 -0.32 35.06
CA THR A 635 -1.86 -1.68 34.55
C THR A 635 -3.33 -1.95 34.24
N ASP A 636 -3.58 -2.61 33.10
CA ASP A 636 -4.88 -3.08 32.63
C ASP A 636 -5.77 -3.61 33.77
N GLU A 637 -6.91 -2.96 34.01
CA GLU A 637 -8.14 -3.68 34.32
C GLU A 637 -9.32 -3.02 33.60
N SER A 638 -10.12 -3.91 33.03
CA SER A 638 -11.14 -3.73 32.02
C SER A 638 -12.46 -3.17 32.53
N SER A 639 -13.27 -2.71 31.56
CA SER A 639 -14.72 -2.91 31.49
C SER A 639 -15.58 -2.38 32.65
N SER A 640 -16.20 -1.21 32.48
CA SER A 640 -17.58 -0.94 32.94
C SER A 640 -18.02 0.51 32.72
N ILE A 641 -18.27 0.94 31.47
CA ILE A 641 -19.20 2.07 31.25
C ILE A 641 -20.05 1.79 30.00
N SER A 642 -21.08 0.97 30.17
CA SER A 642 -22.34 1.17 29.45
C SER A 642 -23.46 0.50 30.23
N GLN A 643 -24.30 1.30 30.89
CA GLN A 643 -25.74 1.06 31.05
C GLN A 643 -26.31 2.19 31.93
N LYS A 644 -26.84 3.22 31.28
CA LYS A 644 -27.91 4.04 31.86
C LYS A 644 -29.22 3.65 31.17
N GLU A 645 -30.03 2.93 31.94
CA GLU A 645 -31.48 3.10 32.11
C GLU A 645 -32.34 3.33 30.86
N ASN A 646 -32.99 2.26 30.41
CA ASN A 646 -34.36 2.32 29.91
C ASN A 646 -35.28 1.69 30.98
N GLN A 647 -36.06 2.53 31.65
CA GLN A 647 -37.16 2.10 32.51
C GLN A 647 -38.32 1.58 31.65
N VAL A 648 -38.67 0.30 31.79
CA VAL A 648 -40.03 -0.18 31.53
C VAL A 648 -40.42 -1.11 32.68
N ASP A 649 -41.49 -0.71 33.35
CA ASP A 649 -42.20 -1.40 34.44
C ASP A 649 -42.70 -2.79 34.01
N PRO A 650 -42.62 -3.80 34.89
CA PRO A 650 -43.78 -4.68 34.99
C PRO A 650 -44.13 -5.03 36.42
N SER A 651 -45.35 -4.64 36.79
CA SER A 651 -46.11 -5.28 37.83
C SER A 651 -46.69 -6.62 37.36
N SER A 652 -46.78 -7.55 38.31
CA SER A 652 -47.70 -8.70 38.42
C SER A 652 -47.17 -10.13 38.15
N ASN A 653 -47.47 -10.96 39.16
CA ASN A 653 -47.60 -12.43 39.23
C ASN A 653 -46.30 -13.26 39.34
N GLN A 654 -45.87 -13.72 40.52
CA GLN A 654 -46.38 -14.80 41.38
C GLN A 654 -46.34 -16.23 40.81
N THR A 655 -45.90 -17.15 41.69
CA THR A 655 -45.87 -18.65 41.65
C THR A 655 -44.73 -19.28 40.84
N SER A 656 -44.00 -20.32 41.26
CA SER A 656 -43.92 -21.15 42.49
C SER A 656 -42.75 -22.15 42.34
N GLU A 657 -42.19 -22.62 43.48
CA GLU A 657 -41.50 -23.92 43.73
C GLU A 657 -40.11 -24.17 43.10
N SER A 658 -39.01 -24.12 43.86
CA SER A 658 -38.42 -25.11 44.80
C SER A 658 -37.71 -26.31 44.14
N ASN A 659 -36.36 -26.31 44.15
CA ASN A 659 -35.52 -27.35 44.79
C ASN A 659 -34.02 -27.16 44.44
N GLN A 660 -33.19 -27.19 45.48
CA GLN A 660 -31.74 -27.45 45.49
C GLN A 660 -31.51 -28.88 46.03
N PRO A 661 -30.27 -29.40 46.16
CA PRO A 661 -29.08 -29.35 45.28
C PRO A 661 -28.50 -30.79 45.10
N GLU A 662 -27.35 -30.94 44.41
CA GLU A 662 -26.18 -31.75 44.84
C GLU A 662 -25.28 -32.18 43.65
N THR A 663 -24.04 -31.69 43.69
CA THR A 663 -22.79 -32.31 43.19
C THR A 663 -22.35 -33.43 44.17
N PRO A 664 -21.36 -34.34 43.91
CA PRO A 664 -20.11 -34.09 43.18
C PRO A 664 -19.40 -35.25 42.41
N SER A 665 -18.32 -34.84 41.71
CA SER A 665 -17.00 -35.50 41.52
C SER A 665 -16.85 -36.85 40.77
N GLN A 666 -16.23 -36.76 39.58
CA GLN A 666 -14.95 -37.35 39.11
C GLN A 666 -14.53 -38.79 39.50
N PRO A 667 -13.79 -39.50 38.62
CA PRO A 667 -12.37 -39.24 38.31
C PRO A 667 -12.09 -38.64 36.92
#